data_AF-A0A2W6YSA5-F1
#
_entry.id   AF-A0A2W6YSA5-F1
#
_cell.length_a   1.000
_cell.length_b   1.000
_cell.length_c   1.000
_cell.angle_alpha   90.00
_cell.angle_beta   90.00
_cell.angle_gamma   90.00
#
_symmetry.space_group_name_H-M   'P 1'
#
loop_
_entity.id
_entity.type
_entity.pdbx_description
1 polymer ?
#
loop_
_entity_poly.entity_id
_entity_poly.type
_entity_poly.pdbx_seq_one_letter_code
_entity_poly.pdbx_strand_id
1 'polypeptide(L)'
;MDNIKSLSYSQTKLVILACQMGIIIFLCVLGILEHQSFFDAATVIYPFCILFVIIVFWCFLSWTILTKSFFSPYILFLIAAVLFNGGHIFLEVLNINSLGILSNQFSSETIVQTIFLVILSIASLHFGSLLSITTVNSISAKTVNNLEEESLTTNLSGKFFNQKLPASQDIRKLGWILLAISIIPTVLLLRSSILAVATSGYVALYEASASEGGVMKILSTFTIPSALFLLAGSRQNPSSRRIAVLLILIYALIYNFLGQRTNGFLPLVSLAWLWHHLIKPLPKKIFFPIIFFMAFIVSPLIAEIRGGLGIERFSLNSIIEKFISLENPISKTLFEFGNSMQTIAYTLELVPARKDFNMGLDYLYALFTLVPNIGFGGLHPSIARGVPSVWLSAEVTPRAVKQGIFLGYSFIAEAYLNFGWLITPIFMAIFGFYLGKLVLWATRSKEPAKMALLASFLPSLLFFCRQESTQIVRPFVMYSLAPYLGILLLHRSRIKGLNFSIVSNNIRTSNAQASINSYAITNAGTQSDESIGHTTTKISTTQMDISPVNSSRSTIEITNTQEYKLNELLDVFNKLSNVTIQYLGKVLVANYWRSSRPNSSWLAEFEIDRNGNISHPHQNEIDCNLEQIEQIQSWILAYIDRCKIVIHNLEQLLERDCLDNRQKKLLLLIKNLCNLK
;
A
#
# COMPACT_ATOMS: atom_id res chain seq x y z
N MET A 1 -5.13 9.84 -50.65
CA MET A 1 -4.18 10.08 -49.53
C MET A 1 -3.78 8.72 -48.92
N ASP A 2 -3.63 7.68 -49.76
CA ASP A 2 -3.79 6.28 -49.35
C ASP A 2 -2.50 5.46 -49.45
N ASN A 3 -1.34 6.11 -49.43
CA ASN A 3 -0.04 5.46 -49.61
C ASN A 3 0.93 5.63 -48.43
N ILE A 4 0.43 5.83 -47.21
CA ILE A 4 1.28 5.63 -46.03
C ILE A 4 1.32 4.12 -45.74
N LYS A 5 2.35 3.43 -46.27
CA LYS A 5 2.70 2.08 -45.84
C LYS A 5 2.84 2.09 -44.32
N SER A 6 1.89 1.47 -43.62
CA SER A 6 1.99 1.30 -42.18
C SER A 6 3.26 0.52 -41.85
N LEU A 7 4.06 1.04 -40.91
CA LEU A 7 5.28 0.35 -40.47
C LEU A 7 4.94 -1.07 -40.02
N SER A 8 5.80 -2.03 -40.35
CA SER A 8 5.68 -3.38 -39.79
C SER A 8 5.85 -3.32 -38.26
N TYR A 9 5.19 -4.22 -37.53
CA TYR A 9 5.27 -4.27 -36.05
C TYR A 9 6.73 -4.31 -35.54
N SER A 10 7.62 -4.98 -36.27
CA SER A 10 9.05 -5.02 -35.96
C SER A 10 9.74 -3.66 -36.09
N GLN A 11 9.41 -2.89 -37.14
CA GLN A 11 9.94 -1.54 -37.34
C GLN A 11 9.38 -0.57 -36.29
N THR A 12 8.07 -0.60 -36.01
CA THR A 12 7.47 0.25 -34.96
C THR A 12 8.13 0.05 -33.60
N LYS A 13 8.40 -1.21 -33.25
CA LYS A 13 9.10 -1.59 -32.01
C LYS A 13 10.52 -1.02 -31.95
N LEU A 14 11.29 -1.13 -33.03
CA LEU A 14 12.65 -0.58 -33.07
C LEU A 14 12.64 0.95 -32.95
N VAL A 15 11.72 1.63 -33.65
CA VAL A 15 11.58 3.10 -33.59
C VAL A 15 11.23 3.55 -32.17
N ILE A 16 10.23 2.93 -31.53
CA ILE A 16 9.85 3.28 -30.15
C ILE A 16 11.01 3.06 -29.18
N LEU A 17 11.77 1.97 -29.32
CA LEU A 17 12.93 1.71 -28.47
C LEU A 17 14.05 2.74 -28.70
N ALA A 18 14.30 3.13 -29.94
CA ALA A 18 15.27 4.17 -30.29
C ALA A 18 14.85 5.53 -29.73
N CYS A 19 13.57 5.91 -29.85
CA CYS A 19 13.03 7.12 -29.23
C CYS A 19 13.20 7.11 -27.71
N GLN A 20 12.90 5.98 -27.05
CA GLN A 20 13.09 5.85 -25.61
C GLN A 20 14.56 5.99 -25.20
N MET A 21 15.48 5.37 -25.96
CA MET A 21 16.90 5.52 -25.73
C MET A 21 17.33 6.99 -25.88
N GLY A 22 16.83 7.69 -26.91
CA GLY A 22 17.06 9.12 -27.09
C GLY A 22 16.58 9.96 -25.91
N ILE A 23 15.42 9.64 -25.32
CA ILE A 23 14.92 10.30 -24.10
C ILE A 23 15.89 10.08 -22.93
N ILE A 24 16.38 8.85 -22.71
CA ILE A 24 17.34 8.57 -21.62
C ILE A 24 18.64 9.33 -21.82
N ILE A 25 19.19 9.35 -23.03
CA ILE A 25 20.41 10.09 -23.36
C ILE A 25 20.20 11.59 -23.10
N PHE A 26 19.08 12.15 -23.57
CA PHE A 26 18.73 13.55 -23.34
C PHE A 26 18.64 13.88 -21.84
N LEU A 27 17.99 13.04 -21.04
CA LEU A 27 17.92 13.23 -19.59
C LEU A 27 19.30 13.14 -18.93
N CYS A 28 20.16 12.23 -19.37
CA CYS A 28 21.53 12.14 -18.84
C CYS A 28 22.33 13.41 -19.15
N VAL A 29 22.21 13.96 -20.36
CA VAL A 29 22.84 15.24 -20.72
C VAL A 29 22.28 16.37 -19.87
N LEU A 30 20.96 16.46 -19.67
CA LEU A 30 20.34 17.44 -18.78
C LEU A 30 20.86 17.34 -17.34
N GLY A 31 20.99 16.12 -16.81
CA GLY A 31 21.53 15.91 -15.46
C GLY A 31 22.99 16.37 -15.30
N ILE A 32 23.81 16.19 -16.34
CA ILE A 32 25.20 16.71 -16.35
C ILE A 32 25.19 18.24 -16.35
N LEU A 33 24.32 18.88 -17.14
CA LEU A 33 24.20 20.34 -17.20
C LEU A 33 23.66 20.92 -15.87
N GLU A 34 22.67 20.27 -15.26
CA GLU A 34 22.14 20.64 -13.95
C GLU A 34 23.23 20.55 -12.88
N HIS A 35 24.02 19.48 -12.87
CA HIS A 35 25.10 19.30 -11.90
C HIS A 35 26.19 20.38 -11.99
N GLN A 36 26.37 20.99 -13.17
CA GLN A 36 27.26 22.13 -13.37
C GLN A 36 26.62 23.48 -12.99
N SER A 37 25.46 23.45 -12.32
CA SER A 37 24.67 24.63 -11.92
C SER A 37 24.38 25.58 -13.09
N PHE A 38 24.17 25.01 -14.29
CA PHE A 38 23.91 25.80 -15.49
C PHE A 38 22.57 26.55 -15.44
N PHE A 39 21.64 26.07 -14.61
CA PHE A 39 20.29 26.61 -14.48
C PHE A 39 20.02 27.14 -13.08
N ASP A 40 19.25 28.22 -12.96
CA ASP A 40 18.68 28.65 -11.68
C ASP A 40 17.54 27.72 -11.28
N ALA A 41 17.67 27.07 -10.12
CA ALA A 41 16.77 26.02 -9.65
C ALA A 41 15.31 26.47 -9.62
N ALA A 42 15.02 27.69 -9.15
CA ALA A 42 13.66 28.20 -9.05
C ALA A 42 12.97 28.33 -10.42
N THR A 43 13.72 28.71 -11.47
CA THR A 43 13.18 28.90 -12.82
C THR A 43 12.92 27.60 -13.57
N VAL A 44 13.64 26.52 -13.24
CA VAL A 44 13.56 25.24 -13.97
C VAL A 44 12.57 24.24 -13.40
N ILE A 45 12.05 24.45 -12.19
CA ILE A 45 11.01 23.57 -11.59
C ILE A 45 9.85 23.36 -12.56
N TYR A 46 9.23 24.44 -13.05
CA TYR A 46 8.06 24.34 -13.93
C TYR A 46 8.34 23.66 -15.28
N PRO A 47 9.44 23.99 -16.00
CA PRO A 47 9.89 23.22 -17.17
C PRO A 47 10.06 21.71 -16.91
N PHE A 48 10.67 21.33 -15.78
CA PHE A 48 10.82 19.91 -15.41
C PHE A 48 9.47 19.25 -15.11
N CYS A 49 8.52 19.98 -14.51
CA CYS A 49 7.16 19.51 -14.32
C CYS A 49 6.46 19.20 -15.66
N ILE A 50 6.61 20.07 -16.66
CA ILE A 50 6.08 19.83 -18.02
C ILE A 50 6.76 18.62 -18.65
N LEU A 51 8.10 18.54 -18.57
CA LEU A 51 8.87 17.42 -19.10
C LEU A 51 8.42 16.08 -18.49
N PHE A 52 8.16 16.04 -17.18
CA PHE A 52 7.60 14.87 -16.50
C PHE A 52 6.27 14.45 -17.13
N VAL A 53 5.32 15.37 -17.32
CA VAL A 53 4.02 15.05 -17.91
C VAL A 53 4.15 14.51 -19.34
N ILE A 54 5.05 15.09 -20.15
CA ILE A 54 5.34 14.63 -21.52
C ILE A 54 5.90 13.20 -21.50
N ILE A 55 6.87 12.91 -20.63
CA ILE A 55 7.48 11.58 -20.52
C ILE A 55 6.47 10.55 -20.04
N VAL A 56 5.64 10.91 -19.05
CA VAL A 56 4.55 10.06 -18.57
C VAL A 56 3.61 9.71 -19.73
N PHE A 57 3.15 10.71 -20.49
CA PHE A 57 2.29 10.50 -21.65
C PHE A 57 2.94 9.58 -22.69
N TRP A 58 4.22 9.79 -22.99
CA TRP A 58 4.99 8.92 -23.88
C TRP A 58 5.04 7.48 -23.37
N CYS A 59 5.30 7.25 -22.08
CA CYS A 59 5.37 5.91 -21.48
C CYS A 59 4.02 5.17 -21.60
N PHE A 60 2.91 5.88 -21.39
CA PHE A 60 1.56 5.33 -21.60
C PHE A 60 1.30 4.96 -23.05
N LEU A 61 1.59 5.88 -23.96
CA LEU A 61 1.30 5.73 -25.39
C LEU A 61 2.12 4.60 -26.01
N SER A 62 3.44 4.62 -25.81
CA SER A 62 4.38 3.67 -26.40
C SER A 62 4.12 2.22 -25.96
N TRP A 63 3.88 1.97 -24.66
CA TRP A 63 3.50 0.64 -24.18
C TRP A 63 2.18 0.18 -24.77
N THR A 64 1.19 1.07 -24.83
CA THR A 64 -0.14 0.74 -25.35
C THR A 64 -0.10 0.43 -26.84
N ILE A 65 0.68 1.17 -27.63
CA ILE A 65 0.91 0.88 -29.05
C ILE A 65 1.51 -0.52 -29.23
N LEU A 66 2.53 -0.87 -28.44
CA LEU A 66 3.26 -2.13 -28.63
C LEU A 66 2.55 -3.36 -28.08
N THR A 67 1.75 -3.20 -27.02
CA THR A 67 1.02 -4.31 -26.38
C THR A 67 -0.45 -4.39 -26.79
N LYS A 68 -0.98 -3.35 -27.43
CA LYS A 68 -2.40 -3.18 -27.79
C LYS A 68 -3.34 -3.29 -26.58
N SER A 69 -2.85 -2.98 -25.37
CA SER A 69 -3.61 -3.10 -24.13
C SER A 69 -3.49 -1.84 -23.26
N PHE A 70 -4.61 -1.15 -23.09
CA PHE A 70 -4.74 0.01 -22.19
C PHE A 70 -4.93 -0.41 -20.72
N PHE A 71 -5.36 -1.64 -20.45
CA PHE A 71 -5.62 -2.15 -19.11
C PHE A 71 -4.72 -3.36 -18.82
N SER A 72 -3.46 -3.04 -18.55
CA SER A 72 -2.41 -4.02 -18.25
C SER A 72 -1.78 -3.74 -16.88
N PRO A 73 -1.26 -4.76 -16.18
CA PRO A 73 -0.65 -4.58 -14.86
C PRO A 73 0.55 -3.63 -14.86
N TYR A 74 1.31 -3.60 -15.97
CA TYR A 74 2.39 -2.63 -16.14
C TYR A 74 1.87 -1.19 -16.17
N ILE A 75 0.82 -0.92 -16.96
CA ILE A 75 0.19 0.41 -17.04
C ILE A 75 -0.40 0.82 -15.69
N LEU A 76 -1.03 -0.11 -14.98
CA LEU A 76 -1.55 0.16 -13.63
C LEU A 76 -0.42 0.50 -12.65
N PHE A 77 0.69 -0.23 -12.70
CA PHE A 77 1.88 0.08 -11.91
C PHE A 77 2.47 1.44 -12.28
N LEU A 78 2.57 1.76 -13.56
CA LEU A 78 3.06 3.05 -14.04
C LEU A 78 2.18 4.21 -13.53
N ILE A 79 0.84 4.08 -13.58
CA ILE A 79 -0.09 5.07 -13.00
C ILE A 79 0.19 5.24 -11.51
N ALA A 80 0.28 4.14 -10.76
CA ALA A 80 0.53 4.20 -9.33
C ALA A 80 1.88 4.88 -9.02
N ALA A 81 2.96 4.47 -9.70
CA ALA A 81 4.29 5.06 -9.55
C ALA A 81 4.31 6.56 -9.82
N VAL A 82 3.66 7.00 -10.89
CA VAL A 82 3.57 8.40 -11.29
C VAL A 82 2.71 9.22 -10.34
N LEU A 83 1.57 8.70 -9.87
CA LEU A 83 0.71 9.40 -8.92
C LEU A 83 1.36 9.54 -7.54
N PHE A 84 1.99 8.48 -7.02
CA PHE A 84 2.59 8.52 -5.68
C PHE A 84 3.92 9.28 -5.62
N ASN A 85 4.69 9.29 -6.71
CA ASN A 85 6.00 9.96 -6.76
C ASN A 85 5.97 11.28 -7.56
N GLY A 86 4.84 11.68 -8.12
CA GLY A 86 4.70 12.89 -8.94
C GLY A 86 3.31 13.52 -8.89
N GLY A 87 2.47 13.18 -7.90
CA GLY A 87 1.13 13.76 -7.74
C GLY A 87 1.14 15.29 -7.65
N HIS A 88 2.10 15.87 -6.92
CA HIS A 88 2.28 17.32 -6.80
C HIS A 88 2.68 17.95 -8.15
N ILE A 89 3.44 17.24 -8.99
CA ILE A 89 3.90 17.73 -10.29
C ILE A 89 2.70 18.00 -11.22
N PHE A 90 1.67 17.13 -11.21
CA PHE A 90 0.45 17.38 -11.97
C PHE A 90 -0.31 18.62 -11.50
N LEU A 91 -0.37 18.82 -10.17
CA LEU A 91 -1.03 20.00 -9.61
C LEU A 91 -0.29 21.29 -10.01
N GLU A 92 1.04 21.22 -10.05
CA GLU A 92 1.90 22.34 -10.46
C GLU A 92 1.66 22.71 -11.94
N VAL A 93 1.65 21.73 -12.85
CA VAL A 93 1.39 21.97 -14.29
C VAL A 93 0.00 22.58 -14.51
N LEU A 94 -0.99 22.14 -13.73
CA LEU A 94 -2.36 22.64 -13.79
C LEU A 94 -2.56 23.98 -13.05
N ASN A 95 -1.53 24.50 -12.39
CA ASN A 95 -1.57 25.73 -11.58
C ASN A 95 -2.67 25.73 -10.49
N ILE A 96 -2.89 24.56 -9.88
CA ILE A 96 -3.87 24.36 -8.79
C ILE A 96 -3.19 23.89 -7.50
N ASN A 97 -1.87 24.00 -7.42
CA ASN A 97 -1.07 23.61 -6.27
C ASN A 97 -0.85 24.80 -5.31
N SER A 98 -1.86 25.15 -4.52
CA SER A 98 -1.78 26.31 -3.62
C SER A 98 -0.67 26.22 -2.55
N LEU A 99 -0.26 25.00 -2.19
CA LEU A 99 0.78 24.76 -1.18
C LEU A 99 2.19 24.66 -1.78
N GLY A 100 2.32 24.66 -3.10
CA GLY A 100 3.60 24.39 -3.77
C GLY A 100 4.06 22.94 -3.67
N ILE A 101 5.15 22.60 -4.35
CA ILE A 101 5.66 21.23 -4.37
C ILE A 101 6.18 20.84 -2.99
N LEU A 102 5.65 19.76 -2.43
CA LEU A 102 6.00 19.26 -1.08
C LEU A 102 5.76 20.32 0.00
N SER A 103 4.70 21.12 -0.16
CA SER A 103 4.34 22.19 0.78
C SER A 103 5.45 23.23 1.00
N ASN A 104 6.35 23.41 0.01
CA ASN A 104 7.53 24.27 0.09
C ASN A 104 8.43 23.99 1.30
N GLN A 105 8.49 22.73 1.75
CA GLN A 105 9.33 22.31 2.89
C GLN A 105 10.82 22.19 2.54
N PHE A 106 11.13 22.11 1.24
CA PHE A 106 12.46 21.85 0.72
C PHE A 106 12.97 23.05 -0.09
N SER A 107 14.29 23.16 -0.23
CA SER A 107 14.89 24.15 -1.11
C SER A 107 14.50 23.89 -2.57
N SER A 108 14.52 24.94 -3.40
CA SER A 108 14.28 24.79 -4.85
C SER A 108 15.24 23.78 -5.49
N GLU A 109 16.46 23.70 -4.99
CA GLU A 109 17.50 22.79 -5.48
C GLU A 109 17.14 21.32 -5.17
N THR A 110 16.74 21.01 -3.93
CA THR A 110 16.25 19.68 -3.55
C THR A 110 15.01 19.30 -4.35
N ILE A 111 14.10 20.25 -4.61
CA ILE A 111 12.89 20.02 -5.40
C ILE A 111 13.23 19.64 -6.85
N VAL A 112 14.12 20.40 -7.52
CA VAL A 112 14.55 20.10 -8.90
C VAL A 112 15.21 18.72 -8.96
N GLN A 113 16.14 18.42 -8.06
CA GLN A 113 16.81 17.12 -7.99
C GLN A 113 15.80 15.97 -7.76
N THR A 114 14.82 16.19 -6.90
CA THR A 114 13.76 15.20 -6.62
C THR A 114 12.94 14.92 -7.87
N ILE A 115 12.46 15.97 -8.56
CA ILE A 115 11.68 15.85 -9.79
C ILE A 115 12.51 15.17 -10.88
N PHE A 116 13.77 15.57 -11.03
CA PHE A 116 14.68 14.98 -12.02
C PHE A 116 14.93 13.49 -11.76
N LEU A 117 15.21 13.09 -10.52
CA LEU A 117 15.39 11.69 -10.16
C LEU A 117 14.13 10.86 -10.44
N VAL A 118 12.94 11.42 -10.17
CA VAL A 118 11.66 10.78 -10.50
C VAL A 118 11.52 10.61 -12.02
N ILE A 119 11.76 11.66 -12.81
CA ILE A 119 11.70 11.61 -14.28
C ILE A 119 12.63 10.53 -14.81
N LEU A 120 13.90 10.55 -14.41
CA LEU A 120 14.93 9.63 -14.87
C LEU A 120 14.60 8.18 -14.48
N SER A 121 14.08 7.97 -13.28
CA SER A 121 13.68 6.65 -12.78
C SER A 121 12.48 6.09 -13.54
N ILE A 122 11.44 6.90 -13.79
CA ILE A 122 10.26 6.48 -14.57
C ILE A 122 10.65 6.19 -16.03
N ALA A 123 11.45 7.05 -16.65
CA ALA A 123 11.94 6.83 -18.01
C ALA A 123 12.78 5.55 -18.11
N SER A 124 13.67 5.31 -17.14
CA SER A 124 14.54 4.12 -17.13
C SER A 124 13.76 2.84 -16.90
N LEU A 125 12.81 2.86 -15.96
CA LEU A 125 11.88 1.76 -15.74
C LEU A 125 11.09 1.43 -17.02
N HIS A 126 10.63 2.46 -17.72
CA HIS A 126 9.92 2.28 -18.97
C HIS A 126 10.81 1.68 -20.07
N PHE A 127 12.06 2.16 -20.20
CA PHE A 127 13.04 1.59 -21.12
C PHE A 127 13.25 0.08 -20.89
N GLY A 128 13.44 -0.32 -19.63
CA GLY A 128 13.50 -1.73 -19.24
C GLY A 128 12.27 -2.52 -19.69
N SER A 129 11.08 -1.98 -19.42
CA SER A 129 9.83 -2.62 -19.81
C SER A 129 9.71 -2.82 -21.32
N LEU A 130 10.15 -1.85 -22.13
CA LEU A 130 10.17 -1.95 -23.59
C LEU A 130 11.17 -3.01 -24.07
N LEU A 131 12.35 -3.11 -23.44
CA LEU A 131 13.29 -4.19 -23.72
C LEU A 131 12.68 -5.56 -23.48
N SER A 132 11.81 -5.72 -22.48
CA SER A 132 11.15 -7.01 -22.22
C SER A 132 10.29 -7.50 -23.40
N ILE A 133 9.69 -6.58 -24.17
CA ILE A 133 8.92 -6.89 -25.39
C ILE A 133 9.81 -7.53 -26.46
N THR A 134 11.12 -7.24 -26.45
CA THR A 134 12.08 -7.83 -27.37
C THR A 134 12.42 -9.27 -27.07
N THR A 135 12.38 -9.65 -25.80
CA THR A 135 12.85 -10.96 -25.33
C THR A 135 11.74 -11.98 -25.21
N VAL A 136 10.51 -11.54 -24.92
CA VAL A 136 9.36 -12.44 -24.79
C VAL A 136 8.79 -12.70 -26.18
N ASN A 137 9.15 -13.82 -26.80
CA ASN A 137 8.57 -14.21 -28.08
C ASN A 137 7.05 -14.30 -27.99
N SER A 138 6.36 -13.66 -28.94
CA SER A 138 4.95 -13.96 -29.19
C SER A 138 4.88 -15.42 -29.60
N ILE A 139 4.09 -16.24 -28.90
CA ILE A 139 3.66 -17.51 -29.49
C ILE A 139 3.00 -17.13 -30.82
N SER A 140 3.56 -17.61 -31.93
CA SER A 140 3.11 -17.24 -33.27
C SER A 140 1.67 -17.73 -33.44
N ALA A 141 0.78 -16.87 -33.94
CA ALA A 141 -0.59 -17.25 -34.29
C ALA A 141 -0.64 -18.43 -35.29
N LYS A 142 0.43 -18.63 -36.08
CA LYS A 142 0.59 -19.79 -36.96
C LYS A 142 0.67 -21.12 -36.19
N THR A 143 1.26 -21.13 -34.99
CA THR A 143 1.34 -22.33 -34.16
C THR A 143 -0.03 -22.67 -33.56
N VAL A 144 -0.87 -21.68 -33.27
CA VAL A 144 -2.22 -21.89 -32.72
C VAL A 144 -3.19 -22.39 -33.81
N ASN A 145 -3.15 -21.84 -35.02
CA ASN A 145 -4.01 -22.30 -36.12
C ASN A 145 -3.68 -23.73 -36.56
N ASN A 146 -2.39 -24.11 -36.58
CA ASN A 146 -2.01 -25.50 -36.86
C ASN A 146 -2.46 -26.47 -35.75
N LEU A 147 -2.56 -26.00 -34.50
CA LEU A 147 -3.07 -26.80 -33.37
C LEU A 147 -4.59 -26.95 -33.38
N GLU A 148 -5.33 -25.97 -33.92
CA GLU A 148 -6.79 -26.05 -34.07
C GLU A 148 -7.21 -26.96 -35.24
N GLU A 149 -6.51 -26.93 -36.38
CA GLU A 149 -6.77 -27.85 -37.51
C GLU A 149 -6.47 -29.32 -37.18
N GLU A 150 -5.44 -29.58 -36.38
CA GLU A 150 -5.08 -30.93 -35.92
C GLU A 150 -6.04 -31.46 -34.82
N SER A 151 -6.73 -30.57 -34.10
CA SER A 151 -7.72 -30.91 -33.07
C SER A 151 -9.08 -31.34 -33.61
N LEU A 152 -9.45 -30.88 -34.81
CA LEU A 152 -10.73 -31.23 -35.46
C LEU A 152 -10.73 -32.62 -36.11
N THR A 153 -9.55 -33.20 -36.35
CA THR A 153 -9.41 -34.48 -37.08
C THR A 153 -9.19 -35.69 -36.18
N THR A 154 -8.91 -35.53 -34.87
CA THR A 154 -8.58 -36.67 -33.98
C THR A 154 -9.35 -36.69 -32.65
N ASN A 155 -10.65 -36.98 -32.71
CA ASN A 155 -11.54 -37.15 -31.54
C ASN A 155 -11.14 -38.28 -30.54
N LEU A 156 -10.11 -39.08 -30.84
CA LEU A 156 -9.54 -40.09 -29.93
C LEU A 156 -8.19 -39.67 -29.31
N SER A 157 -7.53 -38.61 -29.81
CA SER A 157 -6.21 -38.15 -29.33
C SER A 157 -6.26 -36.91 -28.42
N GLY A 158 -7.41 -36.23 -28.32
CA GLY A 158 -7.60 -34.98 -27.56
C GLY A 158 -7.32 -35.05 -26.04
N LYS A 159 -7.05 -36.25 -25.49
CA LYS A 159 -6.56 -36.44 -24.12
C LYS A 159 -5.04 -36.28 -23.96
N PHE A 160 -4.25 -36.46 -25.02
CA PHE A 160 -2.78 -36.43 -24.94
C PHE A 160 -2.19 -35.02 -25.09
N PHE A 161 -2.78 -34.15 -25.93
CA PHE A 161 -2.23 -32.81 -26.20
C PHE A 161 -2.56 -31.74 -25.14
N ASN A 162 -3.58 -31.95 -24.31
CA ASN A 162 -3.92 -31.05 -23.19
C ASN A 162 -3.01 -31.19 -21.95
N GLN A 163 -1.95 -32.02 -22.02
CA GLN A 163 -1.07 -32.31 -20.88
C GLN A 163 -0.14 -31.16 -20.47
N LYS A 164 -0.02 -30.09 -21.27
CA LYS A 164 0.91 -28.98 -20.99
C LYS A 164 0.30 -27.84 -20.19
N LEU A 165 -1.03 -27.68 -20.19
CA LEU A 165 -1.73 -26.61 -19.46
C LEU A 165 -2.36 -27.14 -18.17
N PRO A 166 -2.20 -26.44 -17.04
CA PRO A 166 -2.91 -26.79 -15.81
C PRO A 166 -4.42 -26.78 -16.04
N ALA A 167 -5.12 -27.84 -15.63
CA ALA A 167 -6.56 -27.88 -15.81
C ALA A 167 -7.25 -26.90 -14.86
N SER A 168 -8.37 -26.33 -15.32
CA SER A 168 -9.23 -25.45 -14.53
C SER A 168 -9.72 -26.08 -13.21
N GLN A 169 -9.72 -27.40 -13.11
CA GLN A 169 -10.00 -28.13 -11.86
C GLN A 169 -8.88 -27.97 -10.83
N ASP A 170 -7.61 -28.09 -11.25
CA ASP A 170 -6.45 -28.00 -10.35
C ASP A 170 -6.34 -26.58 -9.76
N ILE A 171 -6.61 -25.57 -10.58
CA ILE A 171 -6.61 -24.15 -10.18
C ILE A 171 -7.73 -23.87 -9.14
N ARG A 172 -8.95 -24.37 -9.39
CA ARG A 172 -10.05 -24.23 -8.41
C ARG A 172 -9.78 -25.00 -7.12
N LYS A 173 -9.23 -26.21 -7.22
CA LYS A 173 -8.88 -27.03 -6.05
C LYS A 173 -7.89 -26.30 -5.16
N LEU A 174 -6.84 -25.69 -5.75
CA LEU A 174 -5.92 -24.87 -4.98
C LEU A 174 -6.61 -23.65 -4.36
N GLY A 175 -7.46 -22.94 -5.12
CA GLY A 175 -8.23 -21.80 -4.59
C GLY A 175 -9.05 -22.18 -3.34
N TRP A 176 -9.71 -23.33 -3.36
CA TRP A 176 -10.44 -23.85 -2.21
C TRP A 176 -9.54 -24.23 -1.03
N ILE A 177 -8.39 -24.86 -1.28
CA ILE A 177 -7.41 -25.20 -0.23
C ILE A 177 -6.92 -23.92 0.47
N LEU A 178 -6.52 -22.91 -0.30
CA LEU A 178 -6.05 -21.64 0.25
C LEU A 178 -7.16 -20.89 1.00
N LEU A 179 -8.40 -20.97 0.53
CA LEU A 179 -9.53 -20.37 1.21
C LEU A 179 -9.80 -21.05 2.56
N ALA A 180 -9.78 -22.39 2.61
CA ALA A 180 -9.94 -23.15 3.84
C ALA A 180 -8.88 -22.80 4.90
N ILE A 181 -7.63 -22.60 4.46
CA ILE A 181 -6.52 -22.23 5.35
C ILE A 181 -6.66 -20.78 5.85
N SER A 182 -7.15 -19.86 5.02
CA SER A 182 -7.11 -18.42 5.31
C SER A 182 -8.38 -17.85 5.93
N ILE A 183 -9.55 -18.47 5.72
CA ILE A 183 -10.83 -17.85 6.10
C ILE A 183 -10.97 -17.64 7.60
N ILE A 184 -10.56 -18.62 8.42
CA ILE A 184 -10.65 -18.52 9.89
C ILE A 184 -9.71 -17.42 10.41
N PRO A 185 -8.39 -17.41 10.07
CA PRO A 185 -7.51 -16.30 10.44
C PRO A 185 -8.01 -14.93 10.00
N THR A 186 -8.56 -14.83 8.79
CA THR A 186 -9.09 -13.57 8.27
C THR A 186 -10.29 -13.07 9.06
N VAL A 187 -11.25 -13.94 9.39
CA VAL A 187 -12.42 -13.55 10.20
C VAL A 187 -11.99 -13.07 11.59
N LEU A 188 -11.04 -13.77 12.23
CA LEU A 188 -10.54 -13.39 13.55
C LEU A 188 -9.82 -12.03 13.54
N LEU A 189 -8.97 -11.78 12.54
CA LEU A 189 -8.22 -10.53 12.41
C LEU A 189 -9.12 -9.35 12.00
N LEU A 190 -10.14 -9.60 11.16
CA LEU A 190 -11.13 -8.57 10.83
C LEU A 190 -11.98 -8.22 12.05
N ARG A 191 -12.36 -9.21 12.87
CA ARG A 191 -13.09 -8.97 14.12
C ARG A 191 -12.25 -8.13 15.09
N SER A 192 -10.97 -8.45 15.30
CA SER A 192 -10.09 -7.65 16.18
C SER A 192 -9.93 -6.23 15.66
N SER A 193 -9.73 -6.06 14.35
CA SER A 193 -9.60 -4.75 13.71
C SER A 193 -10.87 -3.90 13.85
N ILE A 194 -12.06 -4.49 13.67
CA ILE A 194 -13.34 -3.79 13.85
C ILE A 194 -13.51 -3.34 15.30
N LEU A 195 -13.19 -4.20 16.27
CA LEU A 195 -13.28 -3.87 17.69
C LEU A 195 -12.30 -2.76 18.09
N ALA A 196 -11.05 -2.81 17.60
CA ALA A 196 -10.04 -1.78 17.82
C ALA A 196 -10.50 -0.42 17.27
N VAL A 197 -11.03 -0.39 16.05
CA VAL A 197 -11.55 0.86 15.46
C VAL A 197 -12.79 1.36 16.18
N ALA A 198 -13.67 0.47 16.63
CA ALA A 198 -14.87 0.85 17.35
C ALA A 198 -14.58 1.46 18.74
N THR A 199 -13.51 1.02 19.40
CA THR A 199 -13.14 1.44 20.77
C THR A 199 -12.18 2.63 20.78
N SER A 200 -11.15 2.61 19.95
CA SER A 200 -10.02 3.54 20.01
C SER A 200 -9.80 4.32 18.70
N GLY A 201 -10.70 4.17 17.72
CA GLY A 201 -10.63 4.86 16.44
C GLY A 201 -9.60 4.28 15.46
N TYR A 202 -9.43 4.93 14.31
CA TYR A 202 -8.56 4.44 13.23
C TYR A 202 -7.09 4.28 13.63
N VAL A 203 -6.58 5.16 14.50
CA VAL A 203 -5.17 5.18 14.91
C VAL A 203 -4.78 3.88 15.64
N ALA A 204 -5.71 3.26 16.36
CA ALA A 204 -5.48 1.99 17.06
C ALA A 204 -5.08 0.84 16.14
N LEU A 205 -5.41 0.90 14.84
CA LEU A 205 -4.94 -0.08 13.87
C LEU A 205 -3.42 -0.05 13.69
N TYR A 206 -2.76 1.09 13.90
CA TYR A 206 -1.31 1.21 13.82
C TYR A 206 -0.62 0.63 15.07
N GLU A 207 -1.21 0.86 16.25
CA GLU A 207 -0.72 0.27 17.50
C GLU A 207 -0.86 -1.26 17.50
N ALA A 208 -2.02 -1.77 17.05
CA ALA A 208 -2.25 -3.21 16.91
C ALA A 208 -1.34 -3.86 15.85
N SER A 209 -0.96 -3.12 14.80
CA SER A 209 -0.08 -3.62 13.74
C SER A 209 1.37 -3.88 14.22
N ALA A 210 1.79 -3.24 15.31
CA ALA A 210 3.14 -3.42 15.88
C ALA A 210 3.30 -4.76 16.62
N SER A 211 2.21 -5.36 17.11
CA SER A 211 2.21 -6.64 17.84
C SER A 211 1.77 -7.84 16.97
N GLU A 212 1.09 -7.60 15.84
CA GLU A 212 0.54 -8.66 14.98
C GLU A 212 1.52 -9.17 13.89
N GLY A 213 2.74 -9.56 14.30
CA GLY A 213 3.72 -10.24 13.45
C GLY A 213 3.54 -11.75 13.31
N GLY A 214 2.38 -12.29 13.70
CA GLY A 214 2.15 -13.71 13.90
C GLY A 214 1.70 -14.50 12.67
N VAL A 215 1.76 -15.84 12.78
CA VAL A 215 1.29 -16.82 11.78
C VAL A 215 -0.13 -16.50 11.29
N MET A 216 -1.00 -15.98 12.16
CA MET A 216 -2.37 -15.58 11.82
C MET A 216 -2.45 -14.55 10.69
N LYS A 217 -1.59 -13.53 10.70
CA LYS A 217 -1.55 -12.49 9.66
C LYS A 217 -1.01 -13.04 8.33
N ILE A 218 -0.04 -13.95 8.40
CA ILE A 218 0.50 -14.62 7.22
C ILE A 218 -0.59 -15.48 6.56
N LEU A 219 -1.31 -16.27 7.36
CA LEU A 219 -2.37 -17.14 6.86
C LEU A 219 -3.57 -16.34 6.31
N SER A 220 -3.98 -15.26 6.98
CA SER A 220 -5.11 -14.43 6.52
C SER A 220 -4.83 -13.77 5.17
N THR A 221 -3.57 -13.44 4.87
CA THR A 221 -3.19 -12.78 3.61
C THR A 221 -3.47 -13.65 2.38
N PHE A 222 -3.60 -14.99 2.54
CA PHE A 222 -3.99 -15.89 1.44
C PHE A 222 -5.45 -15.74 0.98
N THR A 223 -6.30 -14.98 1.69
CA THR A 223 -7.72 -14.83 1.31
C THR A 223 -7.89 -14.20 -0.08
N ILE A 224 -7.18 -13.12 -0.42
CA ILE A 224 -7.30 -12.49 -1.73
C ILE A 224 -6.74 -13.40 -2.85
N PRO A 225 -5.52 -13.96 -2.73
CA PRO A 225 -5.04 -14.96 -3.68
C PRO A 225 -6.02 -16.13 -3.86
N SER A 226 -6.59 -16.67 -2.77
CA SER A 226 -7.52 -17.80 -2.85
C SER A 226 -8.72 -17.51 -3.75
N ALA A 227 -9.29 -16.32 -3.64
CA ALA A 227 -10.40 -15.87 -4.46
C ALA A 227 -9.99 -15.70 -5.92
N LEU A 228 -8.81 -15.11 -6.18
CA LEU A 228 -8.32 -14.85 -7.54
C LEU A 228 -7.97 -16.16 -8.27
N PHE A 229 -7.34 -17.12 -7.58
CA PHE A 229 -7.12 -18.47 -8.12
C PHE A 229 -8.45 -19.20 -8.36
N LEU A 230 -9.39 -19.11 -7.42
CA LEU A 230 -10.72 -19.68 -7.60
C LEU A 230 -11.43 -19.07 -8.82
N LEU A 231 -11.37 -17.75 -9.01
CA LEU A 231 -11.93 -17.05 -10.16
C LEU A 231 -11.31 -17.51 -11.48
N ALA A 232 -9.97 -17.57 -11.54
CA ALA A 232 -9.24 -17.94 -12.75
C ALA A 232 -9.61 -19.35 -13.25
N GLY A 233 -9.83 -20.29 -12.33
CA GLY A 233 -10.24 -21.65 -12.66
C GLY A 233 -11.75 -21.82 -12.93
N SER A 234 -12.56 -20.77 -12.78
CA SER A 234 -14.03 -20.85 -12.75
C SER A 234 -14.73 -20.24 -13.96
N ARG A 235 -14.08 -20.17 -15.13
CA ARG A 235 -14.70 -19.64 -16.37
C ARG A 235 -16.05 -20.31 -16.68
N GLN A 236 -16.12 -21.63 -16.54
CA GLN A 236 -17.34 -22.43 -16.78
C GLN A 236 -18.16 -22.71 -15.51
N ASN A 237 -17.70 -22.30 -14.31
CA ASN A 237 -18.39 -22.56 -13.05
C ASN A 237 -18.93 -21.26 -12.43
N PRO A 238 -20.24 -20.96 -12.59
CA PRO A 238 -20.80 -19.70 -12.12
C PRO A 238 -20.82 -19.57 -10.59
N SER A 239 -20.96 -20.68 -9.86
CA SER A 239 -21.03 -20.67 -8.39
C SER A 239 -19.68 -20.28 -7.77
N SER A 240 -18.60 -20.95 -8.16
CA SER A 240 -17.25 -20.61 -7.70
C SER A 240 -16.84 -19.18 -8.08
N ARG A 241 -17.29 -18.72 -9.27
CA ARG A 241 -17.09 -17.33 -9.70
C ARG A 241 -17.82 -16.33 -8.80
N ARG A 242 -19.10 -16.58 -8.48
CA ARG A 242 -19.88 -15.71 -7.57
C ARG A 242 -19.24 -15.65 -6.18
N ILE A 243 -18.79 -16.79 -5.66
CA ILE A 243 -18.13 -16.87 -4.35
C ILE A 243 -16.84 -16.04 -4.33
N ALA A 244 -15.97 -16.20 -5.34
CA ALA A 244 -14.74 -15.41 -5.44
C ALA A 244 -15.01 -13.89 -5.48
N VAL A 245 -16.00 -13.46 -6.29
CA VAL A 245 -16.39 -12.06 -6.37
C VAL A 245 -16.94 -11.56 -5.03
N LEU A 246 -17.88 -12.30 -4.43
CA LEU A 246 -18.50 -11.92 -3.17
C LEU A 246 -17.45 -11.81 -2.05
N LEU A 247 -16.51 -12.75 -1.98
CA LEU A 247 -15.43 -12.73 -0.99
C LEU A 247 -14.59 -11.45 -1.11
N ILE A 248 -14.17 -11.08 -2.33
CA ILE A 248 -13.37 -9.86 -2.56
C ILE A 248 -14.20 -8.60 -2.27
N LEU A 249 -15.49 -8.58 -2.64
CA LEU A 249 -16.37 -7.44 -2.36
C LEU A 249 -16.60 -7.24 -0.86
N ILE A 250 -16.85 -8.31 -0.11
CA ILE A 250 -17.01 -8.26 1.36
C ILE A 250 -15.69 -7.80 2.00
N TYR A 251 -14.56 -8.39 1.60
CA TYR A 251 -13.24 -7.98 2.07
C TYR A 251 -12.99 -6.49 1.82
N ALA A 252 -13.24 -6.03 0.59
CA ALA A 252 -13.05 -4.64 0.20
C ALA A 252 -13.96 -3.69 1.00
N LEU A 253 -15.23 -4.06 1.20
CA LEU A 253 -16.18 -3.26 1.98
C LEU A 253 -15.73 -3.12 3.44
N ILE A 254 -15.27 -4.21 4.07
CA ILE A 254 -14.79 -4.18 5.45
C ILE A 254 -13.53 -3.31 5.58
N TYR A 255 -12.55 -3.45 4.70
CA TYR A 255 -11.33 -2.63 4.80
C TYR A 255 -11.57 -1.13 4.52
N ASN A 256 -12.49 -0.81 3.61
CA ASN A 256 -12.92 0.58 3.41
C ASN A 256 -13.66 1.11 4.63
N PHE A 257 -14.51 0.29 5.27
CA PHE A 257 -15.17 0.63 6.54
C PHE A 257 -14.17 0.87 7.69
N LEU A 258 -13.07 0.12 7.71
CA LEU A 258 -11.96 0.33 8.65
C LEU A 258 -11.13 1.58 8.32
N GLY A 259 -11.42 2.31 7.24
CA GLY A 259 -10.62 3.46 6.79
C GLY A 259 -9.30 3.08 6.10
N GLN A 260 -9.08 1.78 5.86
CA GLN A 260 -7.90 1.25 5.16
C GLN A 260 -8.18 1.10 3.65
N ARG A 261 -8.35 2.25 2.98
CA ARG A 261 -8.75 2.32 1.56
C ARG A 261 -7.84 1.55 0.59
N THR A 262 -6.52 1.52 0.84
CA THR A 262 -5.57 0.76 0.03
C THR A 262 -5.91 -0.74 0.02
N ASN A 263 -6.11 -1.32 1.21
CA ASN A 263 -6.44 -2.73 1.38
C ASN A 263 -7.83 -3.06 0.79
N GLY A 264 -8.72 -2.05 0.72
CA GLY A 264 -10.02 -2.17 0.09
C GLY A 264 -9.98 -2.14 -1.45
N PHE A 265 -9.31 -1.14 -2.04
CA PHE A 265 -9.37 -0.89 -3.49
C PHE A 265 -8.45 -1.78 -4.33
N LEU A 266 -7.24 -2.10 -3.87
CA LEU A 266 -6.27 -2.85 -4.68
C LEU A 266 -6.74 -4.27 -5.05
N PRO A 267 -7.42 -5.03 -4.15
CA PRO A 267 -8.06 -6.29 -4.54
C PRO A 267 -9.14 -6.12 -5.61
N LEU A 268 -9.91 -5.03 -5.60
CA LEU A 268 -10.93 -4.76 -6.62
C LEU A 268 -10.30 -4.48 -7.99
N VAL A 269 -9.18 -3.77 -8.04
CA VAL A 269 -8.41 -3.56 -9.28
C VAL A 269 -7.94 -4.88 -9.86
N SER A 270 -7.46 -5.78 -8.99
CA SER A 270 -6.97 -7.11 -9.39
C SER A 270 -8.09 -8.03 -9.86
N LEU A 271 -9.24 -7.98 -9.18
CA LEU A 271 -10.48 -8.63 -9.63
C LEU A 271 -10.91 -8.11 -11.00
N ALA A 272 -10.99 -6.80 -11.18
CA ALA A 272 -11.40 -6.18 -12.43
C ALA A 272 -10.47 -6.57 -13.59
N TRP A 273 -9.16 -6.56 -13.34
CA TRP A 273 -8.16 -6.98 -14.32
C TRP A 273 -8.32 -8.46 -14.71
N LEU A 274 -8.38 -9.36 -13.72
CA LEU A 274 -8.50 -10.79 -14.00
C LEU A 274 -9.83 -11.12 -14.70
N TRP A 275 -10.92 -10.46 -14.29
CA TRP A 275 -12.24 -10.59 -14.90
C TRP A 275 -12.24 -10.15 -16.36
N HIS A 276 -11.67 -8.96 -16.64
CA HIS A 276 -11.61 -8.38 -17.98
C HIS A 276 -10.95 -9.33 -18.99
N HIS A 277 -9.91 -10.04 -18.57
CA HIS A 277 -9.11 -10.89 -19.47
C HIS A 277 -9.55 -12.37 -19.52
N LEU A 278 -10.06 -12.94 -18.42
CA LEU A 278 -10.43 -14.37 -18.38
C LEU A 278 -11.94 -14.66 -18.53
N ILE A 279 -12.81 -13.73 -18.11
CA ILE A 279 -14.25 -13.96 -18.03
C ILE A 279 -14.99 -13.19 -19.12
N LYS A 280 -15.04 -11.86 -19.02
CA LYS A 280 -15.72 -10.99 -19.97
C LYS A 280 -15.08 -9.60 -19.95
N PRO A 281 -14.79 -9.00 -21.12
CA PRO A 281 -14.27 -7.64 -21.17
C PRO A 281 -15.25 -6.67 -20.52
N LEU A 282 -14.71 -5.79 -19.69
CA LEU A 282 -15.47 -4.73 -19.02
C LEU A 282 -15.81 -3.61 -20.02
N PRO A 283 -17.06 -3.11 -20.02
CA PRO A 283 -17.47 -2.03 -20.92
C PRO A 283 -16.75 -0.73 -20.55
N LYS A 284 -15.87 -0.25 -21.44
CA LYS A 284 -15.03 0.94 -21.21
C LYS A 284 -15.83 2.18 -20.77
N LYS A 285 -17.02 2.38 -21.36
CA LYS A 285 -17.91 3.51 -21.07
C LYS A 285 -18.42 3.56 -19.62
N ILE A 286 -18.46 2.43 -18.92
CA ILE A 286 -18.94 2.34 -17.53
C ILE A 286 -17.75 2.16 -16.59
N PHE A 287 -16.77 1.36 -17.00
CA PHE A 287 -15.64 0.99 -16.17
C PHE A 287 -14.75 2.18 -15.78
N PHE A 288 -14.36 3.03 -16.73
CA PHE A 288 -13.49 4.17 -16.44
C PHE A 288 -14.17 5.23 -15.55
N PRO A 289 -15.44 5.61 -15.79
CA PRO A 289 -16.15 6.49 -14.85
C PRO A 289 -16.26 5.93 -13.44
N ILE A 290 -16.49 4.62 -13.27
CA ILE A 290 -16.51 3.99 -11.94
C ILE A 290 -15.15 4.08 -11.25
N ILE A 291 -14.05 3.80 -11.97
CA ILE A 291 -12.70 3.95 -11.41
C ILE A 291 -12.45 5.39 -11.00
N PHE A 292 -12.80 6.35 -11.86
CA PHE A 292 -12.64 7.77 -11.57
C PHE A 292 -13.43 8.18 -10.33
N PHE A 293 -14.70 7.78 -10.23
CA PHE A 293 -15.55 8.04 -9.07
C PHE A 293 -14.97 7.42 -7.79
N MET A 294 -14.52 6.16 -7.85
CA MET A 294 -13.91 5.50 -6.69
C MET A 294 -12.61 6.19 -6.25
N ALA A 295 -11.74 6.55 -7.20
CA ALA A 295 -10.43 7.12 -6.92
C ALA A 295 -10.50 8.57 -6.43
N PHE A 296 -11.36 9.40 -7.01
CA PHE A 296 -11.38 10.84 -6.76
C PHE A 296 -12.54 11.32 -5.90
N ILE A 297 -13.59 10.51 -5.67
CA ILE A 297 -14.73 10.89 -4.83
C ILE A 297 -14.78 10.01 -3.57
N VAL A 298 -14.87 8.70 -3.75
CA VAL A 298 -15.05 7.77 -2.63
C VAL A 298 -13.80 7.71 -1.75
N SER A 299 -12.61 7.65 -2.36
CA SER A 299 -11.35 7.54 -1.62
C SER A 299 -11.04 8.75 -0.71
N PRO A 300 -11.18 10.03 -1.15
CA PRO A 300 -11.05 11.19 -0.26
C PRO A 300 -12.12 11.23 0.83
N LEU A 301 -13.37 10.88 0.49
CA LEU A 301 -14.46 10.84 1.46
C LEU A 301 -14.19 9.84 2.58
N ILE A 302 -13.69 8.64 2.25
CA ILE A 302 -13.25 7.65 3.25
C ILE A 302 -12.13 8.22 4.13
N ALA A 303 -11.18 8.96 3.54
CA ALA A 303 -10.07 9.56 4.27
C ALA A 303 -10.52 10.66 5.24
N GLU A 304 -11.58 11.40 4.94
CA GLU A 304 -12.20 12.37 5.86
C GLU A 304 -13.04 11.71 6.94
N ILE A 305 -13.78 10.66 6.58
CA ILE A 305 -14.66 9.95 7.51
C ILE A 305 -13.83 9.25 8.61
N ARG A 306 -12.67 8.68 8.27
CA ARG A 306 -11.84 7.88 9.20
C ARG A 306 -11.34 8.66 10.43
N GLY A 307 -11.31 9.99 10.39
CA GLY A 307 -10.90 10.83 11.52
C GLY A 307 -11.94 10.97 12.64
N GLY A 308 -13.19 10.52 12.42
CA GLY A 308 -14.26 10.56 13.43
C GLY A 308 -14.25 9.34 14.36
N LEU A 309 -14.72 9.51 15.59
CA LEU A 309 -14.90 8.43 16.57
C LEU A 309 -16.28 7.75 16.41
N GLY A 310 -16.36 6.44 16.69
CA GLY A 310 -17.63 5.73 16.92
C GLY A 310 -18.53 5.48 15.70
N ILE A 311 -19.83 5.24 15.94
CA ILE A 311 -20.88 4.97 14.93
C ILE A 311 -21.31 6.27 14.21
N GLU A 312 -21.12 7.43 14.84
CA GLU A 312 -21.47 8.75 14.29
C GLU A 312 -20.75 9.07 12.97
N ARG A 313 -19.58 8.46 12.73
CA ARG A 313 -18.82 8.55 11.47
C ARG A 313 -19.59 8.08 10.24
N PHE A 314 -20.70 7.35 10.42
CA PHE A 314 -21.57 6.88 9.32
C PHE A 314 -22.98 7.46 9.37
N SER A 315 -23.24 8.45 10.24
CA SER A 315 -24.49 9.20 10.11
C SER A 315 -24.54 9.85 8.73
N LEU A 316 -25.66 9.70 8.01
CA LEU A 316 -25.83 10.27 6.67
C LEU A 316 -25.54 11.78 6.69
N ASN A 317 -25.94 12.46 7.77
CA ASN A 317 -25.68 13.88 7.96
C ASN A 317 -24.17 14.19 8.05
N SER A 318 -23.40 13.41 8.81
CA SER A 318 -21.94 13.60 8.88
C SER A 318 -21.26 13.31 7.55
N ILE A 319 -21.72 12.30 6.79
CA ILE A 319 -21.18 11.99 5.47
C ILE A 319 -21.44 13.14 4.50
N ILE A 320 -22.68 13.66 4.48
CA ILE A 320 -23.07 14.79 3.62
C ILE A 320 -22.29 16.04 4.01
N GLU A 321 -22.17 16.34 5.30
CA GLU A 321 -21.40 17.49 5.79
C GLU A 321 -19.92 17.39 5.39
N LYS A 322 -19.29 16.22 5.60
CA LYS A 322 -17.91 15.98 5.17
C LYS A 322 -17.76 16.10 3.66
N PHE A 323 -18.71 15.58 2.89
CA PHE A 323 -18.68 15.69 1.43
C PHE A 323 -18.84 17.13 0.94
N ILE A 324 -19.72 17.94 1.55
CA ILE A 324 -19.89 19.35 1.21
C ILE A 324 -18.65 20.17 1.62
N SER A 325 -18.00 19.82 2.73
CA SER A 325 -16.77 20.46 3.20
C SER A 325 -15.51 20.07 2.43
N LEU A 326 -15.57 19.02 1.59
CA LEU A 326 -14.46 18.65 0.74
C LEU A 326 -14.30 19.72 -0.33
N GLU A 327 -13.19 20.47 -0.23
CA GLU A 327 -12.63 21.21 -1.36
C GLU A 327 -12.40 20.28 -2.58
N ASN A 328 -11.90 20.82 -3.69
CA ASN A 328 -11.68 20.08 -4.93
C ASN A 328 -11.09 18.67 -4.68
N PRO A 329 -11.89 17.60 -4.82
CA PRO A 329 -11.51 16.29 -4.32
C PRO A 329 -10.43 15.65 -5.22
N ILE A 330 -10.32 16.11 -6.46
CA ILE A 330 -9.25 15.74 -7.38
C ILE A 330 -7.92 16.30 -6.89
N SER A 331 -7.85 17.59 -6.56
CA SER A 331 -6.61 18.20 -6.10
C SER A 331 -6.16 17.57 -4.78
N LYS A 332 -7.09 17.35 -3.85
CA LYS A 332 -6.81 16.68 -2.57
C LYS A 332 -6.27 15.26 -2.73
N THR A 333 -6.84 14.48 -3.65
CA THR A 333 -6.37 13.11 -3.93
C THR A 333 -4.94 13.12 -4.49
N LEU A 334 -4.70 13.96 -5.50
CA LEU A 334 -3.39 14.07 -6.15
C LEU A 334 -2.32 14.58 -5.18
N PHE A 335 -2.68 15.53 -4.32
CA PHE A 335 -1.83 16.02 -3.25
C PHE A 335 -1.49 14.89 -2.27
N GLU A 336 -2.48 14.15 -1.77
CA GLU A 336 -2.24 13.07 -0.83
C GLU A 336 -1.38 11.93 -1.41
N PHE A 337 -1.55 11.61 -2.70
CA PHE A 337 -0.70 10.63 -3.37
C PHE A 337 0.74 11.16 -3.53
N GLY A 338 0.89 12.42 -3.95
CA GLY A 338 2.18 13.06 -4.18
C GLY A 338 3.08 13.18 -2.94
N ASN A 339 2.51 13.10 -1.73
CA ASN A 339 3.29 13.10 -0.48
C ASN A 339 4.38 12.02 -0.41
N SER A 340 4.28 10.91 -1.14
CA SER A 340 5.34 9.88 -1.09
C SER A 340 6.66 10.38 -1.70
N MET A 341 6.60 11.38 -2.58
CA MET A 341 7.77 12.05 -3.17
C MET A 341 8.68 12.71 -2.11
N GLN A 342 8.15 13.09 -0.94
CA GLN A 342 8.95 13.64 0.15
C GLN A 342 10.06 12.68 0.61
N THR A 343 9.82 11.37 0.48
CA THR A 343 10.80 10.35 0.90
C THR A 343 12.03 10.33 -0.01
N ILE A 344 11.85 10.73 -1.27
CA ILE A 344 12.94 10.91 -2.23
C ILE A 344 13.74 12.16 -1.86
N ALA A 345 13.06 13.29 -1.62
CA ALA A 345 13.69 14.55 -1.22
C ALA A 345 14.53 14.41 0.06
N TYR A 346 13.96 13.84 1.13
CA TYR A 346 14.73 13.60 2.35
C TYR A 346 15.90 12.63 2.14
N THR A 347 15.73 11.58 1.31
CA THR A 347 16.85 10.65 1.06
C THR A 347 17.97 11.34 0.28
N LEU A 348 17.66 12.24 -0.66
CA LEU A 348 18.65 13.07 -1.35
C LEU A 348 19.43 13.97 -0.39
N GLU A 349 18.76 14.63 0.56
CA GLU A 349 19.42 15.51 1.54
C GLU A 349 20.25 14.73 2.58
N LEU A 350 19.80 13.54 2.96
CA LEU A 350 20.43 12.74 4.01
C LEU A 350 21.51 11.78 3.49
N VAL A 351 21.52 11.44 2.21
CA VAL A 351 22.44 10.45 1.62
C VAL A 351 23.20 11.08 0.44
N PRO A 352 24.53 11.20 0.51
CA PRO A 352 25.43 10.58 1.49
C PRO A 352 25.72 11.41 2.76
N ALA A 353 25.08 12.57 2.96
CA ALA A 353 25.51 13.55 3.96
C ALA A 353 25.49 13.06 5.43
N ARG A 354 24.51 12.23 5.79
CA ARG A 354 24.32 11.67 7.15
C ARG A 354 24.32 10.15 7.20
N LYS A 355 24.19 9.50 6.05
CA LYS A 355 24.17 8.04 5.92
C LYS A 355 24.83 7.63 4.61
N ASP A 356 25.69 6.63 4.69
CA ASP A 356 26.32 6.03 3.51
C ASP A 356 25.30 5.25 2.66
N PHE A 357 25.63 5.09 1.38
CA PHE A 357 24.86 4.22 0.49
C PHE A 357 24.84 2.77 0.98
N ASN A 358 23.68 2.12 0.87
CA ASN A 358 23.48 0.74 1.32
C ASN A 358 24.03 -0.32 0.36
N MET A 359 24.50 0.05 -0.84
CA MET A 359 25.16 -0.84 -1.81
C MET A 359 24.37 -2.12 -2.16
N GLY A 360 23.04 -2.04 -2.16
CA GLY A 360 22.14 -3.15 -2.49
C GLY A 360 21.77 -4.05 -1.31
N LEU A 361 22.26 -3.77 -0.09
CA LEU A 361 21.97 -4.56 1.10
C LEU A 361 20.48 -4.58 1.43
N ASP A 362 19.72 -3.51 1.15
CA ASP A 362 18.28 -3.50 1.46
C ASP A 362 17.53 -4.58 0.68
N TYR A 363 17.87 -4.79 -0.59
CA TYR A 363 17.31 -5.85 -1.43
C TYR A 363 17.70 -7.25 -0.94
N LEU A 364 18.93 -7.42 -0.44
CA LEU A 364 19.37 -8.69 0.16
C LEU A 364 18.59 -8.98 1.46
N TYR A 365 18.45 -7.98 2.33
CA TYR A 365 17.69 -8.11 3.58
C TYR A 365 16.18 -8.29 3.33
N ALA A 366 15.65 -7.81 2.21
CA ALA A 366 14.28 -8.10 1.80
C ALA A 366 14.05 -9.59 1.52
N LEU A 367 15.05 -10.35 1.08
CA LEU A 367 14.94 -11.80 0.90
C LEU A 367 14.72 -12.55 2.22
N PHE A 368 15.29 -12.06 3.32
CA PHE A 368 15.09 -12.68 4.63
C PHE A 368 13.63 -12.62 5.08
N THR A 369 12.82 -11.70 4.54
CA THR A 369 11.38 -11.62 4.87
C THR A 369 10.59 -12.87 4.47
N LEU A 370 11.15 -13.76 3.63
CA LEU A 370 10.57 -15.05 3.31
C LEU A 370 10.51 -15.99 4.52
N VAL A 371 11.48 -15.87 5.42
CA VAL A 371 11.54 -16.67 6.64
C VAL A 371 10.67 -15.96 7.69
N PRO A 372 9.67 -16.63 8.29
CA PRO A 372 8.93 -16.04 9.40
C PRO A 372 9.88 -15.84 10.60
N ASN A 373 9.52 -14.98 11.55
CA ASN A 373 10.35 -14.71 12.73
C ASN A 373 10.32 -15.87 13.76
N ILE A 374 10.69 -17.07 13.33
CA ILE A 374 10.72 -18.31 14.12
C ILE A 374 12.18 -18.76 14.19
N GLY A 375 12.76 -18.75 15.40
CA GLY A 375 14.11 -19.24 15.65
C GLY A 375 15.25 -18.22 15.59
N PHE A 376 14.95 -16.93 15.36
CA PHE A 376 15.99 -15.87 15.38
C PHE A 376 16.34 -15.34 16.78
N GLY A 377 15.61 -15.75 17.83
CA GLY A 377 15.89 -15.34 19.22
C GLY A 377 15.74 -13.85 19.51
N GLY A 378 15.15 -13.05 18.60
CA GLY A 378 15.02 -11.60 18.71
C GLY A 378 14.23 -10.94 17.57
N LEU A 379 14.54 -9.68 17.27
CA LEU A 379 13.98 -8.96 16.12
C LEU A 379 14.40 -9.63 14.80
N HIS A 380 13.47 -9.70 13.85
CA HIS A 380 13.75 -10.25 12.52
C HIS A 380 14.93 -9.52 11.86
N PRO A 381 15.88 -10.20 11.18
CA PRO A 381 17.08 -9.57 10.62
C PRO A 381 16.81 -8.35 9.73
N SER A 382 15.77 -8.41 8.88
CA SER A 382 15.35 -7.28 8.02
C SER A 382 14.88 -6.06 8.82
N ILE A 383 14.35 -6.27 10.03
CA ILE A 383 13.92 -5.19 10.93
C ILE A 383 15.11 -4.68 11.75
N ALA A 384 15.91 -5.60 12.29
CA ALA A 384 17.05 -5.29 13.16
C ALA A 384 18.11 -4.41 12.48
N ARG A 385 18.32 -4.56 11.16
CA ARG A 385 19.21 -3.69 10.38
C ARG A 385 18.72 -2.24 10.28
N GLY A 386 17.42 -2.01 10.39
CA GLY A 386 16.78 -0.73 10.10
C GLY A 386 16.22 -0.68 8.69
N VAL A 387 14.91 -0.93 8.57
CA VAL A 387 14.16 -0.79 7.32
C VAL A 387 14.20 0.68 6.86
N PRO A 388 14.36 0.98 5.56
CA PRO A 388 14.45 2.36 5.06
C PRO A 388 13.33 3.30 5.53
N SER A 389 12.06 2.85 5.50
CA SER A 389 10.90 3.64 5.97
C SER A 389 10.99 4.00 7.45
N VAL A 390 11.44 3.05 8.28
CA VAL A 390 11.61 3.23 9.73
C VAL A 390 12.77 4.17 10.02
N TRP A 391 13.91 3.97 9.34
CA TRP A 391 15.08 4.83 9.47
C TRP A 391 14.75 6.27 9.08
N LEU A 392 14.15 6.49 7.90
CA LEU A 392 13.83 7.83 7.43
C LEU A 392 12.84 8.53 8.36
N SER A 393 11.80 7.82 8.79
CA SER A 393 10.82 8.39 9.74
C SER A 393 11.46 8.69 11.10
N ALA A 394 12.43 7.87 11.56
CA ALA A 394 13.12 8.13 12.82
C ALA A 394 14.02 9.37 12.75
N GLU A 395 14.65 9.61 11.60
CA GLU A 395 15.51 10.79 11.38
C GLU A 395 14.68 12.07 11.25
N VAL A 396 13.58 12.02 10.48
CA VAL A 396 12.81 13.22 10.10
C VAL A 396 11.66 13.50 11.07
N THR A 397 10.96 12.47 11.55
CA THR A 397 9.76 12.59 12.39
C THR A 397 9.81 11.70 13.64
N PRO A 398 10.83 11.84 14.51
CA PRO A 398 11.03 10.94 15.66
C PRO A 398 9.84 10.88 16.62
N ARG A 399 9.08 11.97 16.77
CA ARG A 399 7.86 12.00 17.60
C ARG A 399 6.73 11.15 17.02
N ALA A 400 6.56 11.14 15.69
CA ALA A 400 5.54 10.34 15.01
C ALA A 400 5.85 8.84 15.07
N VAL A 401 7.13 8.47 14.95
CA VAL A 401 7.57 7.07 15.07
C VAL A 401 7.26 6.49 16.45
N LYS A 402 7.39 7.28 17.53
CA LYS A 402 6.99 6.85 18.88
C LYS A 402 5.50 6.52 18.99
N GLN A 403 4.66 7.06 18.11
CA GLN A 403 3.23 6.80 18.02
C GLN A 403 2.89 5.74 16.95
N GLY A 404 3.89 5.05 16.39
CA GLY A 404 3.70 4.03 15.36
C GLY A 404 3.34 4.58 13.97
N ILE A 405 3.51 5.89 13.75
CA ILE A 405 3.23 6.54 12.47
C ILE A 405 4.54 6.67 11.69
N PHE A 406 4.54 6.17 10.46
CA PHE A 406 5.69 6.20 9.55
C PHE A 406 5.32 6.94 8.26
N LEU A 407 6.31 7.62 7.66
CA LEU A 407 6.14 8.35 6.39
C LEU A 407 5.85 7.43 5.20
N GLY A 408 6.18 6.14 5.33
CA GLY A 408 6.32 5.22 4.22
C GLY A 408 7.68 5.35 3.55
N TYR A 409 7.79 4.92 2.30
CA TYR A 409 9.02 5.10 1.51
C TYR A 409 8.69 5.19 0.02
N SER A 410 9.72 5.12 -0.82
CA SER A 410 9.56 5.03 -2.27
C SER A 410 10.58 4.05 -2.82
N PHE A 411 10.15 3.22 -3.77
CA PHE A 411 11.07 2.34 -4.49
C PHE A 411 12.14 3.11 -5.28
N ILE A 412 11.87 4.37 -5.64
CA ILE A 412 12.86 5.29 -6.25
C ILE A 412 13.85 5.76 -5.19
N ALA A 413 13.37 6.14 -4.00
CA ALA A 413 14.22 6.52 -2.88
C ALA A 413 15.12 5.35 -2.44
N GLU A 414 14.59 4.11 -2.44
CA GLU A 414 15.37 2.91 -2.12
C GLU A 414 16.47 2.63 -3.15
N ALA A 415 16.16 2.79 -4.44
CA ALA A 415 17.17 2.66 -5.48
C ALA A 415 18.30 3.68 -5.27
N TYR A 416 17.95 4.95 -5.01
CA TYR A 416 18.94 5.99 -4.71
C TYR A 416 19.73 5.70 -3.42
N LEU A 417 19.07 5.32 -2.32
CA LEU A 417 19.72 4.95 -1.06
C LEU A 417 20.74 3.82 -1.24
N ASN A 418 20.51 2.91 -2.17
CA ASN A 418 21.42 1.79 -2.41
C ASN A 418 22.54 2.13 -3.40
N PHE A 419 22.26 2.98 -4.39
CA PHE A 419 23.06 3.04 -5.61
C PHE A 419 23.46 4.45 -6.06
N GLY A 420 22.91 5.49 -5.45
CA GLY A 420 23.14 6.89 -5.84
C GLY A 420 22.69 7.22 -7.26
N TRP A 421 23.10 8.38 -7.76
CA TRP A 421 22.65 8.94 -9.04
C TRP A 421 22.95 8.05 -10.25
N LEU A 422 24.14 7.48 -10.33
CA LEU A 422 24.63 6.80 -11.55
C LEU A 422 23.98 5.42 -11.75
N ILE A 423 23.85 4.63 -10.69
CA ILE A 423 23.42 3.24 -10.78
C ILE A 423 21.89 3.11 -10.63
N THR A 424 21.21 4.10 -10.02
CA THR A 424 19.74 4.10 -9.90
C THR A 424 19.01 3.92 -11.25
N PRO A 425 19.33 4.66 -12.33
CA PRO A 425 18.69 4.47 -13.64
C PRO A 425 18.87 3.05 -14.19
N ILE A 426 20.06 2.46 -14.02
CA ILE A 426 20.38 1.10 -14.46
C ILE A 426 19.53 0.11 -13.67
N PHE A 427 19.48 0.24 -12.35
CA PHE A 427 18.65 -0.62 -11.49
C PHE A 427 17.16 -0.51 -11.86
N MET A 428 16.67 0.70 -12.11
CA MET A 428 15.29 0.95 -12.51
C MET A 428 14.97 0.31 -13.87
N ALA A 429 15.89 0.35 -14.83
CA ALA A 429 15.75 -0.35 -16.10
C ALA A 429 15.73 -1.88 -15.91
N ILE A 430 16.55 -2.44 -15.03
CA ILE A 430 16.51 -3.87 -14.71
C ILE A 430 15.16 -4.24 -14.09
N PHE A 431 14.69 -3.46 -13.11
CA PHE A 431 13.39 -3.68 -12.48
C PHE A 431 12.25 -3.61 -13.50
N GLY A 432 12.25 -2.58 -14.35
CA GLY A 432 11.29 -2.42 -15.44
C GLY A 432 11.30 -3.58 -16.44
N PHE A 433 12.48 -4.12 -16.74
CA PHE A 433 12.63 -5.28 -17.62
C PHE A 433 11.98 -6.53 -17.03
N TYR A 434 12.26 -6.86 -15.76
CA TYR A 434 11.65 -8.03 -15.12
C TYR A 434 10.15 -7.85 -14.90
N LEU A 435 9.69 -6.64 -14.55
CA LEU A 435 8.27 -6.34 -14.44
C LEU A 435 7.56 -6.52 -15.79
N GLY A 436 8.09 -5.92 -16.87
CA GLY A 436 7.55 -6.08 -18.21
C GLY A 436 7.53 -7.55 -18.65
N LYS A 437 8.62 -8.29 -18.37
CA LYS A 437 8.73 -9.72 -18.68
C LYS A 437 7.67 -10.54 -17.96
N LEU A 438 7.46 -10.31 -16.66
CA LEU A 438 6.43 -10.99 -15.86
C LEU A 438 5.03 -10.73 -16.43
N VAL A 439 4.72 -9.47 -16.75
CA VAL A 439 3.44 -9.08 -17.31
C VAL A 439 3.19 -9.73 -18.67
N LEU A 440 4.16 -9.66 -19.58
CA LEU A 440 4.05 -10.25 -20.91
C LEU A 440 4.00 -11.77 -20.87
N TRP A 441 4.75 -12.41 -19.97
CA TRP A 441 4.71 -13.87 -19.77
C TRP A 441 3.32 -14.36 -19.39
N ALA A 442 2.63 -13.69 -18.47
CA ALA A 442 1.27 -14.07 -18.08
C ALA A 442 0.23 -13.70 -19.15
N THR A 443 0.31 -12.49 -19.73
CA THR A 443 -0.72 -11.98 -20.64
C THR A 443 -0.66 -12.57 -22.05
N ARG A 444 0.55 -12.83 -22.59
CA ARG A 444 0.71 -13.43 -23.93
C ARG A 444 0.40 -14.91 -23.95
N SER A 445 0.66 -15.61 -22.84
CA SER A 445 0.32 -17.04 -22.72
C SER A 445 -1.18 -17.29 -22.55
N LYS A 446 -1.92 -16.32 -21.97
CA LYS A 446 -3.35 -16.43 -21.62
C LYS A 446 -3.68 -17.65 -20.75
N GLU A 447 -2.68 -18.23 -20.07
CA GLU A 447 -2.86 -19.37 -19.18
C GLU A 447 -3.49 -18.89 -17.86
N PRO A 448 -4.65 -19.43 -17.44
CA PRO A 448 -5.35 -18.94 -16.25
C PRO A 448 -4.50 -18.99 -14.97
N ALA A 449 -3.63 -19.99 -14.82
CA ALA A 449 -2.74 -20.10 -13.65
C ALA A 449 -1.69 -18.98 -13.59
N LYS A 450 -1.07 -18.63 -14.73
CA LYS A 450 -0.09 -17.53 -14.82
C LYS A 450 -0.77 -16.18 -14.59
N MET A 451 -1.98 -16.02 -15.13
CA MET A 451 -2.79 -14.82 -14.91
C MET A 451 -3.25 -14.70 -13.45
N ALA A 452 -3.59 -15.79 -12.79
CA ALA A 452 -3.92 -15.80 -11.36
C ALA A 452 -2.72 -15.44 -10.47
N LEU A 453 -1.52 -15.92 -10.80
CA LEU A 453 -0.28 -15.49 -10.14
C LEU A 453 -0.12 -13.97 -10.26
N LEU A 454 -0.20 -13.45 -11.49
CA LEU A 454 -0.01 -12.00 -11.70
C LEU A 454 -1.10 -11.18 -11.03
N ALA A 455 -2.37 -11.62 -11.07
CA ALA A 455 -3.46 -10.97 -10.37
C ALA A 455 -3.29 -10.99 -8.85
N SER A 456 -2.76 -12.08 -8.27
CA SER A 456 -2.52 -12.19 -6.83
C SER A 456 -1.36 -11.31 -6.37
N PHE A 457 -0.37 -11.10 -7.24
CA PHE A 457 0.75 -10.21 -6.97
C PHE A 457 0.40 -8.72 -7.16
N LEU A 458 -0.57 -8.44 -8.03
CA LEU A 458 -0.89 -7.09 -8.47
C LEU A 458 -1.19 -6.10 -7.33
N PRO A 459 -1.94 -6.41 -6.26
CA PRO A 459 -2.15 -5.48 -5.15
C PRO A 459 -0.83 -5.02 -4.52
N SER A 460 0.07 -5.96 -4.21
CA SER A 460 1.36 -5.63 -3.59
C SER A 460 2.27 -4.88 -4.55
N LEU A 461 2.25 -5.24 -5.84
CA LEU A 461 2.98 -4.51 -6.88
C LEU A 461 2.49 -3.05 -6.98
N LEU A 462 1.18 -2.80 -6.98
CA LEU A 462 0.63 -1.45 -7.05
C LEU A 462 0.93 -0.65 -5.79
N PHE A 463 1.02 -1.27 -4.61
CA PHE A 463 1.35 -0.56 -3.37
C PHE A 463 2.86 -0.31 -3.20
N PHE A 464 3.70 -1.16 -3.80
CA PHE A 464 5.16 -1.04 -3.76
C PHE A 464 5.69 0.30 -4.27
N CYS A 465 4.96 0.99 -5.15
CA CYS A 465 5.36 2.31 -5.63
C CYS A 465 5.55 3.38 -4.52
N ARG A 466 5.04 3.12 -3.32
CA ARG A 466 5.21 3.94 -2.11
C ARG A 466 5.74 3.15 -0.91
N GLN A 467 6.55 2.12 -1.17
CA GLN A 467 7.18 1.27 -0.17
C GLN A 467 8.59 0.85 -0.58
N GLU A 468 9.29 0.22 0.35
CA GLU A 468 10.58 -0.44 0.17
C GLU A 468 10.46 -1.95 -0.14
N SER A 469 11.57 -2.56 -0.57
CA SER A 469 11.62 -3.94 -1.08
C SER A 469 11.25 -5.02 -0.06
N THR A 470 11.35 -4.74 1.25
CA THR A 470 10.91 -5.68 2.29
C THR A 470 9.42 -5.98 2.20
N GLN A 471 8.63 -5.14 1.53
CA GLN A 471 7.18 -5.32 1.39
C GLN A 471 6.76 -6.09 0.12
N ILE A 472 7.65 -6.29 -0.86
CA ILE A 472 7.28 -6.91 -2.16
C ILE A 472 7.70 -8.38 -2.28
N VAL A 473 8.80 -8.78 -1.63
CA VAL A 473 9.37 -10.13 -1.79
C VAL A 473 8.43 -11.22 -1.27
N ARG A 474 7.98 -11.10 -0.02
CA ARG A 474 7.05 -12.10 0.57
C ARG A 474 5.75 -12.21 -0.22
N PRO A 475 5.06 -11.12 -0.62
CA PRO A 475 3.84 -11.27 -1.42
C PRO A 475 4.04 -11.89 -2.79
N PHE A 476 5.16 -11.61 -3.46
CA PHE A 476 5.50 -12.28 -4.72
C PHE A 476 5.69 -13.78 -4.51
N VAL A 477 6.56 -14.17 -3.59
CA VAL A 477 6.95 -15.58 -3.42
C VAL A 477 5.85 -16.39 -2.75
N MET A 478 5.34 -15.95 -1.60
CA MET A 478 4.42 -16.72 -0.78
C MET A 478 2.98 -16.69 -1.28
N TYR A 479 2.50 -15.53 -1.72
CA TYR A 479 1.07 -15.35 -2.04
C TYR A 479 0.76 -15.46 -3.53
N SER A 480 1.78 -15.53 -4.38
CA SER A 480 1.60 -15.59 -5.85
C SER A 480 2.36 -16.77 -6.48
N LEU A 481 3.67 -16.87 -6.27
CA LEU A 481 4.51 -17.91 -6.86
C LEU A 481 4.27 -19.28 -6.23
N ALA A 482 4.27 -19.40 -4.90
CA ALA A 482 4.04 -20.67 -4.21
C ALA A 482 2.68 -21.30 -4.54
N PRO A 483 1.55 -20.54 -4.58
CA PRO A 483 0.29 -21.04 -5.12
C PRO A 483 0.41 -21.55 -6.56
N TYR A 484 1.04 -20.79 -7.45
CA TYR A 484 1.24 -21.24 -8.83
C TYR A 484 2.05 -22.54 -8.93
N LEU A 485 3.13 -22.67 -8.15
CA LEU A 485 3.89 -23.92 -8.05
C LEU A 485 3.04 -25.06 -7.50
N GLY A 486 2.17 -24.79 -6.51
CA GLY A 486 1.19 -25.74 -6.00
C GLY A 486 0.24 -26.27 -7.07
N ILE A 487 -0.21 -25.42 -8.00
CA ILE A 487 -0.98 -25.86 -9.17
C ILE A 487 -0.17 -26.79 -10.06
N LEU A 488 1.09 -26.47 -10.35
CA LEU A 488 1.95 -27.30 -11.18
C LEU A 488 2.18 -28.68 -10.54
N LEU A 489 2.33 -28.73 -9.21
CA LEU A 489 2.46 -29.98 -8.46
C LEU A 489 1.16 -30.80 -8.50
N LEU A 490 -0.01 -30.18 -8.24
CA LEU A 490 -1.32 -30.85 -8.34
C LEU A 490 -1.54 -31.43 -9.74
N HIS A 491 -1.20 -30.65 -10.77
CA HIS A 491 -1.32 -31.06 -12.16
C HIS A 491 -0.44 -32.27 -12.48
N ARG A 492 0.83 -32.24 -12.06
CA ARG A 492 1.78 -33.34 -12.24
C ARG A 492 1.32 -34.62 -11.54
N SER A 493 0.85 -34.51 -10.30
CA SER A 493 0.33 -35.66 -9.53
C SER A 493 -0.89 -36.29 -10.19
N ARG A 494 -1.79 -35.47 -10.76
CA ARG A 494 -2.97 -35.97 -11.47
C ARG A 494 -2.62 -36.68 -12.79
N ILE A 495 -1.67 -36.15 -13.56
CA ILE A 495 -1.18 -36.81 -14.79
C ILE A 495 -0.55 -38.17 -14.45
N LYS A 496 0.28 -38.23 -13.39
CA LYS A 496 0.86 -39.51 -12.93
C LYS A 496 -0.23 -40.52 -12.56
N GLY A 497 -1.26 -40.09 -11.82
CA GLY A 497 -2.40 -40.93 -11.45
C GLY A 497 -3.21 -41.43 -12.66
N LEU A 498 -3.40 -40.60 -13.69
CA LEU A 498 -4.04 -40.99 -14.95
C LEU A 498 -3.22 -42.00 -15.75
N ASN A 499 -1.90 -41.81 -15.83
CA ASN A 499 -1.03 -42.76 -16.51
C ASN A 499 -1.02 -44.11 -15.78
N PHE A 500 -0.99 -44.10 -14.43
CA PHE A 500 -1.10 -45.33 -13.64
C PHE A 500 -2.45 -46.02 -13.81
N SER A 501 -3.57 -45.29 -13.86
CA SER A 501 -4.89 -45.90 -14.04
C SER A 501 -5.08 -46.46 -15.44
N ILE A 502 -4.56 -45.80 -16.48
CA ILE A 502 -4.53 -46.33 -17.86
C ILE A 502 -3.68 -47.60 -17.93
N VAL A 503 -2.49 -47.61 -17.33
CA VAL A 503 -1.64 -48.80 -17.27
C VAL A 503 -2.34 -49.92 -16.49
N SER A 504 -2.97 -49.62 -15.34
CA SER A 504 -3.70 -50.62 -14.56
C SER A 504 -4.93 -51.16 -15.30
N ASN A 505 -5.61 -50.32 -16.08
CA ASN A 505 -6.76 -50.74 -16.88
C ASN A 505 -6.33 -51.57 -18.08
N ASN A 506 -5.22 -51.23 -18.74
CA ASN A 506 -4.64 -52.06 -19.81
C ASN A 506 -4.14 -53.40 -19.29
N ILE A 507 -3.56 -53.44 -18.08
CA ILE A 507 -3.20 -54.69 -17.41
C ILE A 507 -4.46 -55.49 -17.06
N ARG A 508 -5.51 -54.84 -16.52
CA ARG A 508 -6.80 -55.50 -16.22
C ARG A 508 -7.53 -56.00 -17.46
N THR A 509 -7.49 -55.30 -18.59
CA THR A 509 -8.09 -55.80 -19.85
C THR A 509 -7.26 -56.91 -20.47
N SER A 510 -5.92 -56.83 -20.41
CA SER A 510 -5.06 -57.94 -20.81
C SER A 510 -5.25 -59.18 -19.93
N ASN A 511 -5.46 -58.98 -18.62
CA ASN A 511 -5.77 -60.06 -17.68
C ASN A 511 -7.22 -60.52 -17.81
N ALA A 512 -8.17 -59.68 -18.24
CA ALA A 512 -9.53 -60.09 -18.57
C ALA A 512 -9.54 -60.98 -19.82
N GLN A 513 -8.75 -60.64 -20.85
CA GLN A 513 -8.51 -61.49 -22.02
C GLN A 513 -7.73 -62.77 -21.68
N ALA A 514 -6.81 -62.73 -20.71
CA ALA A 514 -6.17 -63.93 -20.19
C ALA A 514 -7.12 -64.78 -19.31
N SER A 515 -8.08 -64.17 -18.60
CA SER A 515 -9.04 -64.84 -17.72
C SER A 515 -10.19 -65.53 -18.45
N ILE A 516 -10.48 -65.13 -19.69
CA ILE A 516 -11.37 -65.91 -20.58
C ILE A 516 -10.70 -67.24 -20.97
N ASN A 517 -9.36 -67.30 -20.96
CA ASN A 517 -8.59 -68.51 -21.23
C ASN A 517 -8.28 -69.37 -20.00
N SER A 518 -8.68 -68.97 -18.79
CA SER A 518 -8.30 -69.68 -17.54
C SER A 518 -9.49 -70.13 -16.68
N TYR A 519 -10.71 -70.23 -17.22
CA TYR A 519 -11.78 -71.00 -16.59
C TYR A 519 -11.65 -72.49 -16.91
N ALA A 520 -10.54 -73.05 -16.46
CA ALA A 520 -10.41 -74.45 -16.10
C ALA A 520 -9.52 -74.50 -14.86
N ILE A 521 -10.00 -75.21 -13.82
CA ILE A 521 -9.24 -75.77 -12.68
C ILE A 521 -9.30 -74.98 -11.34
N THR A 522 -10.31 -75.38 -10.54
CA THR A 522 -10.36 -75.76 -9.10
C THR A 522 -9.77 -74.90 -7.96
N ASN A 523 -10.68 -74.52 -7.04
CA ASN A 523 -10.83 -74.86 -5.60
C ASN A 523 -9.67 -74.90 -4.58
N ALA A 524 -10.08 -74.52 -3.34
CA ALA A 524 -9.51 -74.75 -1.99
C ALA A 524 -8.52 -73.69 -1.47
N GLY A 525 -8.57 -73.15 -0.24
CA GLY A 525 -9.47 -73.24 0.91
C GLY A 525 -8.85 -72.47 2.11
N THR A 526 -9.65 -72.16 3.15
CA THR A 526 -9.28 -71.96 4.59
C THR A 526 -8.31 -70.81 4.98
N GLN A 527 -8.30 -70.15 6.15
CA GLN A 527 -9.18 -69.91 7.32
C GLN A 527 -8.42 -68.92 8.28
N SER A 528 -9.14 -68.22 9.18
CA SER A 528 -8.74 -67.74 10.55
C SER A 528 -7.51 -66.81 10.76
N ASP A 529 -7.38 -65.93 11.77
CA ASP A 529 -8.18 -65.45 12.91
C ASP A 529 -7.43 -64.27 13.60
N GLU A 530 -8.17 -63.43 14.34
CA GLU A 530 -7.92 -62.83 15.70
C GLU A 530 -6.55 -62.15 16.07
N SER A 531 -6.37 -61.22 17.03
CA SER A 531 -7.15 -60.52 18.09
C SER A 531 -6.22 -59.42 18.72
N ILE A 532 -6.72 -58.21 19.12
CA ILE A 532 -7.02 -57.66 20.48
C ILE A 532 -5.86 -57.02 21.31
N GLY A 533 -6.13 -55.81 21.87
CA GLY A 533 -5.72 -55.33 23.23
C GLY A 533 -4.88 -54.03 23.29
N HIS A 534 -5.41 -52.83 23.64
CA HIS A 534 -5.62 -52.19 24.98
C HIS A 534 -4.30 -51.85 25.76
N THR A 535 -4.02 -50.73 26.47
CA THR A 535 -4.80 -49.68 27.19
C THR A 535 -3.90 -48.48 27.63
N THR A 536 -4.51 -47.29 27.87
CA THR A 536 -4.29 -46.14 28.85
C THR A 536 -2.95 -45.92 29.61
N THR A 537 -2.52 -44.70 30.04
CA THR A 537 -3.13 -43.86 31.13
C THR A 537 -2.39 -42.49 31.39
N LYS A 538 -3.18 -41.41 31.63
CA LYS A 538 -3.12 -40.18 32.48
C LYS A 538 -1.82 -39.44 32.92
N ILE A 539 -1.71 -38.09 32.77
CA ILE A 539 -2.06 -36.90 33.62
C ILE A 539 -0.94 -36.43 34.59
N SER A 540 -0.50 -35.16 34.52
CA SER A 540 -0.69 -34.11 35.56
C SER A 540 0.13 -32.83 35.36
N THR A 541 -0.44 -31.75 35.88
CA THR A 541 -0.16 -30.30 35.77
C THR A 541 0.51 -29.75 37.04
N THR A 542 1.24 -28.63 36.98
CA THR A 542 1.22 -27.60 38.06
C THR A 542 1.74 -26.22 37.59
N GLN A 543 1.29 -25.17 38.29
CA GLN A 543 1.28 -23.73 37.99
C GLN A 543 1.75 -22.93 39.25
N MET A 544 1.70 -21.59 39.21
CA MET A 544 1.91 -20.53 40.25
C MET A 544 3.31 -19.88 40.29
N ASP A 545 3.54 -18.57 40.54
CA ASP A 545 2.68 -17.42 40.84
C ASP A 545 3.42 -16.06 40.67
N ILE A 546 2.67 -14.95 40.79
CA ILE A 546 2.98 -13.52 40.55
C ILE A 546 3.24 -12.75 41.88
N SER A 547 3.99 -11.63 41.87
CA SER A 547 3.68 -10.36 42.61
C SER A 547 4.68 -9.19 42.35
N PRO A 548 4.24 -7.92 42.23
CA PRO A 548 5.08 -6.71 42.03
C PRO A 548 5.01 -5.68 43.19
N VAL A 549 5.90 -4.66 43.19
CA VAL A 549 5.97 -3.57 44.19
C VAL A 549 6.05 -2.16 43.54
N ASN A 550 5.29 -1.22 44.10
CA ASN A 550 5.10 0.21 43.79
C ASN A 550 6.06 1.16 44.55
N SER A 551 6.24 2.41 44.07
CA SER A 551 6.21 3.70 44.82
C SER A 551 6.96 4.80 44.02
N SER A 552 6.33 5.83 43.42
CA SER A 552 5.74 7.09 43.94
C SER A 552 6.66 8.33 43.84
N ARG A 553 6.04 9.43 43.38
CA ARG A 553 6.53 10.77 42.98
C ARG A 553 6.72 11.71 44.19
N SER A 554 7.52 12.78 44.02
CA SER A 554 7.54 13.98 44.88
C SER A 554 7.38 15.25 44.04
N THR A 555 6.60 16.22 44.55
CA THR A 555 6.24 17.51 43.93
C THR A 555 6.81 18.65 44.79
N ILE A 556 7.24 19.77 44.19
CA ILE A 556 7.64 21.01 44.88
C ILE A 556 6.85 22.18 44.26
N GLU A 557 6.25 23.01 45.13
CA GLU A 557 5.49 24.24 44.85
C GLU A 557 6.39 25.47 44.66
N ILE A 558 6.01 26.42 43.80
CA ILE A 558 6.58 27.79 43.74
C ILE A 558 5.45 28.80 43.51
N THR A 559 5.32 29.74 44.45
CA THR A 559 4.40 30.88 44.49
C THR A 559 4.93 32.09 43.71
N ASN A 560 4.09 32.73 42.88
CA ASN A 560 4.20 34.16 42.53
C ASN A 560 2.89 34.68 41.89
N THR A 561 2.08 35.41 42.67
CA THR A 561 0.77 35.95 42.28
C THR A 561 0.89 37.24 41.47
N GLN A 562 0.68 37.13 40.15
CA GLN A 562 0.29 38.24 39.28
C GLN A 562 -1.21 38.04 38.96
N GLU A 563 -2.07 38.98 39.36
CA GLU A 563 -3.51 38.90 39.10
C GLU A 563 -3.80 39.11 37.61
N TYR A 564 -4.33 38.08 36.94
CA TYR A 564 -4.77 38.14 35.54
C TYR A 564 -6.30 38.06 35.48
N LYS A 565 -6.93 38.96 34.73
CA LYS A 565 -8.37 38.85 34.45
C LYS A 565 -8.66 37.75 33.44
N LEU A 566 -9.76 37.03 33.63
CA LEU A 566 -10.12 35.90 32.77
C LEU A 566 -10.37 36.33 31.31
N ASN A 567 -10.92 37.51 31.07
CA ASN A 567 -11.13 38.05 29.73
C ASN A 567 -9.82 38.20 28.92
N GLU A 568 -8.74 38.67 29.54
CA GLU A 568 -7.43 38.82 28.89
C GLU A 568 -6.84 37.46 28.49
N LEU A 569 -7.11 36.41 29.29
CA LEU A 569 -6.68 35.05 28.99
C LEU A 569 -7.52 34.42 27.87
N LEU A 570 -8.83 34.63 27.86
CA LEU A 570 -9.73 34.17 26.80
C LEU A 570 -9.40 34.80 25.44
N ASP A 571 -8.95 36.06 25.42
CA ASP A 571 -8.44 36.69 24.19
C ASP A 571 -7.23 35.94 23.62
N VAL A 572 -6.37 35.37 24.47
CA VAL A 572 -5.24 34.53 24.03
C VAL A 572 -5.74 33.22 23.43
N PHE A 573 -6.70 32.54 24.06
CA PHE A 573 -7.33 31.34 23.51
C PHE A 573 -7.92 31.59 22.13
N ASN A 574 -8.70 32.67 21.98
CA ASN A 574 -9.40 32.97 20.74
C ASN A 574 -8.45 33.43 19.63
N LYS A 575 -7.36 34.14 19.95
CA LYS A 575 -6.28 34.43 18.99
C LYS A 575 -5.56 33.16 18.52
N LEU A 576 -5.24 32.25 19.45
CA LEU A 576 -4.65 30.94 19.12
C LEU A 576 -5.58 30.12 18.22
N SER A 577 -6.88 30.10 18.52
CA SER A 577 -7.89 29.50 17.66
C SER A 577 -7.86 30.12 16.27
N ASN A 578 -7.93 31.44 16.14
CA ASN A 578 -7.96 32.10 14.84
C ASN A 578 -6.75 31.79 13.95
N VAL A 579 -5.55 31.76 14.53
CA VAL A 579 -4.33 31.38 13.79
C VAL A 579 -4.38 29.92 13.36
N THR A 580 -4.70 29.01 14.27
CA THR A 580 -4.70 27.56 14.00
C THR A 580 -5.86 27.12 13.10
N ILE A 581 -6.99 27.84 13.09
CA ILE A 581 -8.15 27.60 12.21
C ILE A 581 -7.77 27.71 10.74
N GLN A 582 -6.85 28.61 10.39
CA GLN A 582 -6.38 28.78 9.00
C GLN A 582 -5.70 27.52 8.45
N TYR A 583 -5.16 26.67 9.34
CA TYR A 583 -4.41 25.47 8.97
C TYR A 583 -5.16 24.16 9.25
N LEU A 584 -6.00 24.14 10.29
CA LEU A 584 -6.68 22.94 10.78
C LEU A 584 -8.18 22.94 10.51
N GLY A 585 -8.75 24.10 10.19
CA GLY A 585 -10.20 24.29 10.10
C GLY A 585 -10.89 24.38 11.47
N LYS A 586 -12.05 25.06 11.49
CA LYS A 586 -12.82 25.39 12.70
C LYS A 586 -13.22 24.18 13.55
N VAL A 587 -13.63 23.10 12.88
CA VAL A 587 -14.10 21.88 13.54
C VAL A 587 -12.96 21.17 14.28
N LEU A 588 -11.78 21.08 13.65
CA LEU A 588 -10.64 20.41 14.25
C LEU A 588 -10.10 21.21 15.44
N VAL A 589 -10.04 22.54 15.32
CA VAL A 589 -9.65 23.44 16.41
C VAL A 589 -10.59 23.31 17.60
N ALA A 590 -11.92 23.35 17.38
CA ALA A 590 -12.89 23.14 18.46
C ALA A 590 -12.71 21.77 19.15
N ASN A 591 -12.46 20.71 18.37
CA ASN A 591 -12.23 19.38 18.91
C ASN A 591 -10.88 19.25 19.65
N TYR A 592 -9.84 19.93 19.17
CA TYR A 592 -8.53 19.93 19.82
C TYR A 592 -8.61 20.66 21.15
N TRP A 593 -9.32 21.79 21.24
CA TRP A 593 -9.59 22.45 22.52
C TRP A 593 -10.36 21.56 23.49
N ARG A 594 -11.45 20.89 23.03
CA ARG A 594 -12.22 19.96 23.88
C ARG A 594 -11.37 18.81 24.40
N SER A 595 -10.56 18.22 23.53
CA SER A 595 -9.79 17.01 23.85
C SER A 595 -8.44 17.27 24.52
N SER A 596 -7.97 18.52 24.56
CA SER A 596 -6.78 18.95 25.31
C SER A 596 -7.13 19.54 26.68
N ARG A 597 -8.41 19.71 27.00
CA ARG A 597 -8.88 20.27 28.28
C ARG A 597 -8.48 19.34 29.44
N PRO A 598 -7.71 19.83 30.43
CA PRO A 598 -7.46 19.10 31.67
C PRO A 598 -8.76 18.79 32.41
N ASN A 599 -8.80 17.65 33.09
CA ASN A 599 -9.94 17.26 33.92
C ASN A 599 -9.95 18.12 35.20
N SER A 600 -10.68 19.23 35.15
CA SER A 600 -10.94 20.13 36.28
C SER A 600 -12.40 20.54 36.27
N SER A 601 -13.04 20.59 37.45
CA SER A 601 -14.43 21.04 37.60
C SER A 601 -14.61 22.49 37.14
N TRP A 602 -13.61 23.33 37.36
CA TRP A 602 -13.63 24.73 36.95
C TRP A 602 -13.47 24.90 35.43
N LEU A 603 -12.58 24.14 34.78
CA LEU A 603 -12.43 24.17 33.32
C LEU A 603 -13.65 23.60 32.58
N ALA A 604 -14.50 22.81 33.25
CA ALA A 604 -15.74 22.30 32.68
C ALA A 604 -16.75 23.41 32.39
N GLU A 605 -16.69 24.53 33.13
CA GLU A 605 -17.59 25.70 32.97
C GLU A 605 -17.30 26.52 31.69
N PHE A 606 -16.17 26.27 31.02
CA PHE A 606 -15.83 26.91 29.75
C PHE A 606 -16.59 26.29 28.58
N GLU A 607 -17.20 27.13 27.76
CA GLU A 607 -17.89 26.71 26.54
C GLU A 607 -16.98 26.88 25.32
N ILE A 608 -17.01 25.89 24.41
CA ILE A 608 -16.28 25.94 23.14
C ILE A 608 -17.31 25.85 22.01
N ASP A 609 -17.46 26.93 21.25
CA ASP A 609 -18.42 27.03 20.16
C ASP A 609 -17.98 26.20 18.93
N ARG A 610 -18.82 26.20 17.88
CA ARG A 610 -18.52 25.49 16.62
C ARG A 610 -17.44 26.17 15.77
N ASN A 611 -17.12 27.43 16.07
CA ASN A 611 -16.06 28.18 15.41
C ASN A 611 -14.71 28.01 16.10
N GLY A 612 -14.65 27.31 17.24
CA GLY A 612 -13.43 27.14 18.03
C GLY A 612 -13.15 28.31 18.97
N ASN A 613 -14.12 29.20 19.19
CA ASN A 613 -14.02 30.24 20.20
C ASN A 613 -14.37 29.68 21.58
N ILE A 614 -13.70 30.20 22.59
CA ILE A 614 -13.82 29.83 23.98
C ILE A 614 -14.40 31.00 24.76
N SER A 615 -15.44 30.73 25.54
CA SER A 615 -16.13 31.72 26.37
C SER A 615 -16.41 31.16 27.76
N HIS A 616 -16.56 32.07 28.73
CA HIS A 616 -16.94 31.73 30.11
C HIS A 616 -18.12 32.62 30.55
N PRO A 617 -19.15 32.07 31.22
CA PRO A 617 -20.36 32.83 31.62
C PRO A 617 -20.06 34.09 32.45
N HIS A 618 -19.01 34.03 33.29
CA HIS A 618 -18.60 35.11 34.20
C HIS A 618 -17.26 35.76 33.81
N GLN A 619 -16.90 35.79 32.52
CA GLN A 619 -15.56 36.20 32.06
C GLN A 619 -15.08 37.62 32.48
N ASN A 620 -16.00 38.54 32.77
CA ASN A 620 -15.69 39.92 33.16
C ASN A 620 -15.57 40.14 34.68
N GLU A 621 -15.94 39.14 35.47
CA GLU A 621 -16.06 39.23 36.94
C GLU A 621 -14.99 38.41 37.67
N ILE A 622 -14.25 37.58 36.94
CA ILE A 622 -13.26 36.65 37.51
C ILE A 622 -11.84 37.21 37.38
N ASP A 623 -11.25 37.52 38.54
CA ASP A 623 -9.80 37.64 38.71
C ASP A 623 -9.24 36.24 38.98
N CYS A 624 -8.36 35.75 38.08
CA CYS A 624 -7.86 34.39 38.15
C CYS A 624 -6.81 34.26 39.27
N ASN A 625 -7.01 33.27 40.15
CA ASN A 625 -6.00 32.89 41.13
C ASN A 625 -4.85 32.08 40.50
N LEU A 626 -3.77 31.83 41.25
CA LEU A 626 -2.58 31.14 40.74
C LEU A 626 -2.89 29.75 40.18
N GLU A 627 -3.75 28.99 40.85
CA GLU A 627 -4.16 27.64 40.44
C GLU A 627 -4.96 27.65 39.12
N GLN A 628 -5.86 28.62 38.97
CA GLN A 628 -6.64 28.84 37.75
C GLN A 628 -5.75 29.23 36.56
N ILE A 629 -4.73 30.06 36.82
CA ILE A 629 -3.74 30.43 35.81
C ILE A 629 -2.94 29.19 35.38
N GLU A 630 -2.48 28.35 36.31
CA GLU A 630 -1.77 27.11 35.99
C GLU A 630 -2.64 26.12 35.18
N GLN A 631 -3.92 25.99 35.52
CA GLN A 631 -4.86 25.14 34.78
C GLN A 631 -5.09 25.64 33.35
N ILE A 632 -5.25 26.96 33.16
CA ILE A 632 -5.33 27.59 31.84
C ILE A 632 -4.03 27.38 31.05
N GLN A 633 -2.88 27.59 31.67
CA GLN A 633 -1.58 27.40 31.03
C GLN A 633 -1.38 25.95 30.58
N SER A 634 -1.73 24.98 31.45
CA SER A 634 -1.67 23.57 31.12
C SER A 634 -2.60 23.22 29.94
N TRP A 635 -3.76 23.85 29.84
CA TRP A 635 -4.69 23.64 28.74
C TRP A 635 -4.15 24.21 27.42
N ILE A 636 -3.63 25.44 27.44
CA ILE A 636 -3.00 26.08 26.28
C ILE A 636 -1.80 25.25 25.78
N LEU A 637 -0.96 24.76 26.69
CA LEU A 637 0.19 23.92 26.34
C LEU A 637 -0.26 22.61 25.68
N ALA A 638 -1.20 21.89 26.29
CA ALA A 638 -1.72 20.65 25.75
C ALA A 638 -2.36 20.86 24.36
N TYR A 639 -3.03 22.00 24.15
CA TYR A 639 -3.56 22.39 22.85
C TYR A 639 -2.46 22.65 21.82
N ILE A 640 -1.46 23.47 22.17
CA ILE A 640 -0.34 23.82 21.28
C ILE A 640 0.43 22.57 20.89
N ASP A 641 0.74 21.68 21.84
CA ASP A 641 1.45 20.43 21.56
C ASP A 641 0.67 19.52 20.62
N ARG A 642 -0.66 19.51 20.73
CA ARG A 642 -1.54 18.77 19.82
C ARG A 642 -1.57 19.40 18.43
N CYS A 643 -1.59 20.73 18.34
CA CYS A 643 -1.53 21.46 17.06
C CYS A 643 -0.18 21.26 16.36
N LYS A 644 0.93 21.18 17.10
CA LYS A 644 2.28 20.90 16.55
C LYS A 644 2.39 19.55 15.84
N ILE A 645 1.50 18.59 16.14
CA ILE A 645 1.45 17.30 15.43
C ILE A 645 1.13 17.51 13.95
N VAL A 646 0.32 18.53 13.63
CA VAL A 646 -0.17 18.79 12.27
C VAL A 646 0.51 20.01 11.66
N ILE A 647 0.71 21.08 12.43
CA ILE A 647 1.37 22.32 11.99
C ILE A 647 2.83 22.31 12.45
N HIS A 648 3.75 21.93 11.56
CA HIS A 648 5.17 21.73 11.91
C HIS A 648 5.90 23.04 12.33
N ASN A 649 5.51 24.19 11.77
CA ASN A 649 6.13 25.50 12.05
C ASN A 649 5.28 26.37 12.99
N LEU A 650 4.40 25.77 13.80
CA LEU A 650 3.46 26.53 14.66
C LEU A 650 4.18 27.52 15.57
N GLU A 651 5.37 27.18 16.10
CA GLU A 651 6.13 28.09 16.97
C GLU A 651 6.56 29.37 16.25
N GLN A 652 7.06 29.25 15.03
CA GLN A 652 7.47 30.41 14.21
C GLN A 652 6.27 31.26 13.76
N LEU A 653 5.12 30.62 13.50
CA LEU A 653 3.87 31.30 13.16
C LEU A 653 3.29 32.08 14.34
N LEU A 654 3.34 31.51 15.55
CA LEU A 654 2.93 32.19 16.77
C LEU A 654 3.86 33.35 17.12
N GLU A 655 5.15 33.26 16.79
CA GLU A 655 6.13 34.32 17.01
C GLU A 655 5.98 35.53 16.07
N ARG A 656 5.62 35.29 14.79
CA ARG A 656 5.46 36.32 13.75
C ARG A 656 4.13 37.09 13.83
N ASP A 657 3.01 36.40 14.03
CA ASP A 657 1.68 36.98 13.73
C ASP A 657 0.67 37.02 14.90
N CYS A 658 0.96 36.42 16.07
CA CYS A 658 -0.10 36.13 17.05
C CYS A 658 -0.08 36.96 18.37
N LEU A 659 1.09 37.31 18.92
CA LEU A 659 1.19 37.73 20.34
C LEU A 659 1.88 39.09 20.55
N ASP A 660 1.23 39.98 21.29
CA ASP A 660 1.81 41.25 21.75
C ASP A 660 2.84 41.04 22.88
N ASN A 661 3.74 41.99 23.14
CA ASN A 661 4.86 41.86 24.11
C ASN A 661 4.41 41.46 25.53
N ARG A 662 3.19 41.84 25.93
CA ARG A 662 2.58 41.46 27.21
C ARG A 662 2.05 40.02 27.23
N GLN A 663 1.50 39.54 26.10
CA GLN A 663 1.04 38.15 25.92
C GLN A 663 2.23 37.19 25.71
N LYS A 664 3.32 37.69 25.11
CA LYS A 664 4.61 37.00 25.02
C LYS A 664 5.26 36.77 26.39
N LYS A 665 5.14 37.72 27.34
CA LYS A 665 5.58 37.51 28.74
C LYS A 665 4.80 36.39 29.44
N LEU A 666 3.50 36.25 29.16
CA LEU A 666 2.66 35.17 29.66
C LEU A 666 3.12 33.80 29.12
N LEU A 667 3.51 33.74 27.84
CA LEU A 667 4.11 32.56 27.21
C LEU A 667 5.60 32.32 27.57
N LEU A 668 6.35 33.34 27.99
CA LEU A 668 7.73 33.21 28.48
C LEU A 668 7.78 32.62 29.89
N LEU A 669 6.79 32.93 30.73
CA LEU A 669 6.56 32.24 32.02
C LEU A 669 6.32 30.73 31.79
N ILE A 670 5.62 30.37 30.72
CA ILE A 670 5.40 28.99 30.27
C ILE A 670 6.71 28.32 29.81
N LYS A 671 7.64 29.05 29.17
CA LYS A 671 8.93 28.51 28.70
C LYS A 671 9.91 28.22 29.85
N ASN A 672 9.88 29.00 30.93
CA ASN A 672 10.78 28.83 32.08
C ASN A 672 10.42 27.62 32.97
N LEU A 673 9.17 27.15 32.97
CA LEU A 673 8.76 25.94 33.71
C LEU A 673 9.12 24.63 32.96
N CYS A 674 9.30 24.67 31.64
CA CYS A 674 9.72 23.51 30.84
C CYS A 674 11.22 23.17 31.00
N ASN A 675 12.06 24.08 31.49
CA ASN A 675 13.47 23.78 31.78
C ASN A 675 13.68 23.14 33.17
N LEU A 676 12.60 22.79 33.88
CA LEU A 676 12.63 22.21 35.23
C LEU A 676 11.91 20.85 35.34
N LYS A 677 11.66 20.14 34.23
CA LYS A 677 11.15 18.76 34.27
C LYS A 677 11.88 17.82 33.32
#